data_AF-A0A7J6IDQ6-F1
#
_entry.id   AF-A0A7J6IDQ6-F1
#
_cell.length_a   1.000
_cell.length_b   1.000
_cell.length_c   1.000
_cell.angle_alpha   90.00
_cell.angle_beta   90.00
_cell.angle_gamma   90.00
#
_symmetry.space_group_name_H-M   'P 1'
#
loop_
_entity.id
_entity.type
_entity.pdbx_description
1 polymer ?
#
loop_
_entity_poly.entity_id
_entity_poly.type
_entity_poly.pdbx_seq_one_letter_code
_entity_poly.pdbx_strand_id
1 'polypeptide(L)'
;MEDEIAILRQQLREEQCRREEEQRRREEEERRREEAEELAKASQPQTLQKYLESCHSLSLAIQVVTDRTLTTQGETTNPTGRIFPRQIIPWDDFATRQEEIWDQLWNFDSFSSEAVFPSPHQLEYVMSLIRPISSELGLRNFQRDTVENAVQKLVDKAYSNERLRQKIGLQGIVTFESHTNLGQTDEALSEAMEQMSIEQDDIDAAAAASKPSNRKPRRRARGKGNRADQFCIYRTSDGRNVPALAIEYKAPHKLRRDEVVTGLESEIRPERDVINKDGEGFAFASRSLVAAVVTQLFSYMIGKGIRYGYVCTGEAFVFLHIPDDPTIVYYSVRVPNLDVLDDENRLHGTAVAQVFAFILQALRAEPPPLSWHDAAAVLDTWAVEYDDVLRNIPETVRKGKESRPSPYKPQRWRGFKRSPIRTRSRCKQSDGNAKHRDDSGDDGEGTPPSPTPSRLPHTQGKAIVTSTVAGSVRKEAQQSKKGRQQSQGKQQNIKERPFCTTQCLLGLASGGRMDGRCPNSQDHGQQHLHQLDFLRLVRTQLAEDRGPDADVVPLHLSGSIGSLFKVRLSCYGYTLVVKGVETLDLARLCHENKVYDRLRPIQGKHIPVCLGRIDLALPLYYNSGVYKHVLFLSWAGVPLFDTTNEAAKADIDAVAQAYKKMHNLGVLHRDAELRNVLRDTATGSIMIVDFERAEVSCRPPLGLLSSNVQSKKRKRAALEKPGISENRGEDGFAKELESIVGHVSRYITAAQRGTAVRVASMVKMYDSSV
;
A
#
# COMPACT_ATOMS: atom_id res chain seq x y z
N MET A 1 -87.12 -29.27 26.03
CA MET A 1 -86.18 -29.02 27.14
C MET A 1 -84.84 -29.70 26.90
N GLU A 2 -84.77 -31.03 26.85
CA GLU A 2 -83.48 -31.74 26.65
C GLU A 2 -82.83 -31.44 25.29
N ASP A 3 -83.60 -31.42 24.18
CA ASP A 3 -83.07 -31.04 22.86
C ASP A 3 -82.57 -29.59 22.80
N GLU A 4 -83.25 -28.65 23.46
CA GLU A 4 -82.82 -27.26 23.56
C GLU A 4 -81.51 -27.15 24.34
N ILE A 5 -81.35 -27.92 25.43
CA ILE A 5 -80.11 -28.03 26.18
C ILE A 5 -79.01 -28.68 25.33
N ALA A 6 -79.32 -29.65 24.47
CA ALA A 6 -78.36 -30.23 23.54
C ALA A 6 -77.88 -29.23 22.47
N ILE A 7 -78.80 -28.48 21.86
CA ILE A 7 -78.52 -27.41 20.88
C ILE A 7 -77.66 -26.31 21.52
N LEU A 8 -78.04 -25.82 22.70
CA LEU A 8 -77.25 -24.80 23.43
C LEU A 8 -75.86 -25.32 23.80
N ARG A 9 -75.72 -26.59 24.19
CA ARG A 9 -74.42 -27.25 24.43
C ARG A 9 -73.61 -27.49 23.16
N GLN A 10 -74.21 -27.49 21.97
CA GLN A 10 -73.48 -27.51 20.70
C GLN A 10 -73.02 -26.09 20.34
N GLN A 11 -73.92 -25.11 20.35
CA GLN A 11 -73.62 -23.71 20.07
C GLN A 11 -72.51 -23.17 20.98
N LEU A 12 -72.51 -23.49 22.28
CA LEU A 12 -71.45 -23.09 23.20
C LEU A 12 -70.07 -23.69 22.83
N ARG A 13 -70.03 -24.94 22.34
CA ARG A 13 -68.79 -25.59 21.90
C ARG A 13 -68.30 -25.06 20.55
N GLU A 14 -69.21 -24.74 19.63
CA GLU A 14 -68.88 -24.08 18.37
C GLU A 14 -68.36 -22.65 18.62
N GLU A 15 -68.93 -21.92 19.58
CA GLU A 15 -68.43 -20.61 19.98
C GLU A 15 -67.05 -20.70 20.67
N GLN A 16 -66.85 -21.67 21.58
CA GLN A 16 -65.55 -21.94 22.21
C GLN A 16 -64.48 -22.25 21.15
N CYS A 17 -64.76 -23.19 20.24
CA CYS A 17 -63.85 -23.54 19.15
C CYS A 17 -63.52 -22.34 18.26
N ARG A 18 -64.51 -21.49 17.94
CA ARG A 18 -64.28 -20.27 17.15
C ARG A 18 -63.42 -19.24 17.90
N ARG A 19 -63.62 -19.07 19.22
CA ARG A 19 -62.80 -18.20 20.07
C ARG A 19 -61.36 -18.72 20.19
N GLU A 20 -61.17 -20.03 20.33
CA GLU A 20 -59.85 -20.68 20.35
C GLU A 20 -59.13 -20.54 19.01
N GLU A 21 -59.81 -20.73 17.88
CA GLU A 21 -59.19 -20.50 16.56
C GLU A 21 -58.85 -19.02 16.34
N GLU A 22 -59.74 -18.10 16.73
CA GLU A 22 -59.49 -16.66 16.64
C GLU A 22 -58.31 -16.24 17.54
N GLN A 23 -58.18 -16.82 18.73
CA GLN A 23 -57.03 -16.61 19.62
C GLN A 23 -55.73 -17.12 18.97
N ARG A 24 -55.68 -18.36 18.47
CA ARG A 24 -54.48 -18.89 17.78
C ARG A 24 -54.09 -18.05 16.57
N ARG A 25 -55.06 -17.53 15.81
CA ARG A 25 -54.80 -16.63 14.67
C ARG A 25 -54.15 -15.32 15.12
N ARG A 26 -54.63 -14.74 16.23
CA ARG A 26 -54.02 -13.54 16.84
C ARG A 26 -52.61 -13.82 17.38
N GLU A 27 -52.40 -14.93 18.07
CA GLU A 27 -51.09 -15.37 18.57
C GLU A 27 -50.09 -15.61 17.41
N GLU A 28 -50.54 -16.18 16.28
CA GLU A 28 -49.71 -16.36 15.10
C GLU A 28 -49.42 -15.02 14.37
N GLU A 29 -50.40 -14.12 14.28
CA GLU A 29 -50.23 -12.78 13.70
C GLU A 29 -49.30 -11.91 14.55
N GLU A 30 -49.42 -11.97 15.88
CA GLU A 30 -48.54 -11.31 16.83
C GLU A 30 -47.10 -11.85 16.72
N ARG A 31 -46.91 -13.18 16.72
CA ARG A 31 -45.58 -13.77 16.52
C ARG A 31 -44.97 -13.42 15.15
N ARG A 32 -45.76 -13.46 14.06
CA ARG A 32 -45.30 -13.02 12.72
C ARG A 32 -44.91 -11.54 12.70
N ARG A 33 -45.58 -10.70 13.50
CA ARG A 33 -45.27 -9.28 13.65
C ARG A 33 -44.01 -9.05 14.47
N GLU A 34 -43.80 -9.80 15.55
CA GLU A 34 -42.54 -9.80 16.32
C GLU A 34 -41.37 -10.28 15.46
N GLU A 35 -41.52 -11.41 14.75
CA GLU A 35 -40.55 -11.92 13.77
C GLU A 35 -40.19 -10.86 12.71
N ALA A 36 -41.19 -10.17 12.15
CA ALA A 36 -40.98 -9.08 11.19
C ALA A 36 -40.32 -7.83 11.80
N GLU A 37 -40.62 -7.48 13.06
CA GLU A 37 -40.02 -6.33 13.74
C GLU A 37 -38.55 -6.61 14.11
N GLU A 38 -38.21 -7.83 14.55
CA GLU A 38 -36.82 -8.23 14.79
C GLU A 38 -36.01 -8.34 13.49
N LEU A 39 -36.60 -8.86 12.40
CA LEU A 39 -35.96 -8.82 11.08
C LEU A 39 -35.74 -7.37 10.59
N ALA A 40 -36.68 -6.46 10.86
CA ALA A 40 -36.51 -5.04 10.56
C ALA A 40 -35.39 -4.40 11.40
N LYS A 41 -35.29 -4.71 12.70
CA LYS A 41 -34.18 -4.27 13.58
C LYS A 41 -32.84 -4.84 13.12
N ALA A 42 -32.78 -6.13 12.79
CA ALA A 42 -31.58 -6.82 12.27
C ALA A 42 -31.15 -6.34 10.87
N SER A 43 -32.04 -5.63 10.16
CA SER A 43 -31.75 -4.97 8.88
C SER A 43 -31.23 -3.53 9.03
N GLN A 44 -31.32 -2.91 10.22
CA GLN A 44 -30.85 -1.54 10.44
C GLN A 44 -29.31 -1.45 10.51
N PRO A 45 -28.71 -0.36 10.00
CA PRO A 45 -27.28 -0.08 10.17
C PRO A 45 -26.82 -0.05 11.64
N GLN A 46 -25.60 -0.49 11.90
CA GLN A 46 -25.00 -0.49 13.23
C GLN A 46 -24.25 0.80 13.56
N THR A 47 -24.17 1.14 14.85
CA THR A 47 -23.18 2.08 15.38
C THR A 47 -21.82 1.39 15.53
N LEU A 48 -20.73 2.17 15.65
CA LEU A 48 -19.36 1.66 15.70
C LEU A 48 -19.15 0.56 16.75
N GLN A 49 -19.70 0.73 17.94
CA GLN A 49 -19.62 -0.27 19.01
C GLN A 49 -20.27 -1.59 18.61
N LYS A 50 -21.54 -1.56 18.19
CA LYS A 50 -22.29 -2.76 17.79
C LYS A 50 -21.63 -3.48 16.61
N TYR A 51 -21.04 -2.70 15.69
CA TYR A 51 -20.32 -3.24 14.55
C TYR A 51 -19.06 -4.01 14.96
N LEU A 52 -18.24 -3.45 15.88
CA LEU A 52 -17.08 -4.15 16.41
C LEU A 52 -17.46 -5.40 17.22
N GLU A 53 -18.57 -5.36 17.97
CA GLU A 53 -19.12 -6.52 18.68
C GLU A 53 -19.54 -7.63 17.70
N SER A 54 -20.28 -7.31 16.64
CA SER A 54 -20.69 -8.29 15.63
C SER A 54 -19.53 -8.82 14.77
N CYS A 55 -18.54 -7.99 14.43
CA CYS A 55 -17.29 -8.45 13.80
C CYS A 55 -16.47 -9.35 14.73
N HIS A 56 -16.51 -9.15 16.05
CA HIS A 56 -15.87 -10.05 16.99
C HIS A 56 -16.54 -11.44 17.01
N SER A 57 -17.87 -11.52 16.89
CA SER A 57 -18.57 -12.81 16.72
C SER A 57 -18.09 -13.57 15.48
N LEU A 58 -17.76 -12.89 14.37
CA LEU A 58 -17.14 -13.51 13.20
C LEU A 58 -15.71 -14.02 13.48
N SER A 59 -14.93 -13.28 14.27
CA SER A 59 -13.59 -13.69 14.73
C SER A 59 -13.65 -14.93 15.66
N LEU A 60 -14.72 -15.07 16.44
CA LEU A 60 -14.98 -16.24 17.29
C LEU A 60 -15.49 -17.46 16.51
N ALA A 61 -16.06 -17.26 15.31
CA ALA A 61 -16.53 -18.34 14.42
C ALA A 61 -15.41 -19.07 13.67
N ILE A 62 -14.13 -18.82 14.01
CA ILE A 62 -12.97 -19.47 13.39
C ILE A 62 -12.98 -20.99 13.61
N GLN A 63 -12.78 -21.73 12.51
CA GLN A 63 -12.72 -23.19 12.51
C GLN A 63 -11.38 -23.65 11.96
N VAL A 64 -10.53 -24.27 12.80
CA VAL A 64 -9.19 -24.74 12.41
C VAL A 64 -9.22 -26.23 12.11
N VAL A 65 -8.78 -26.65 10.91
CA VAL A 65 -8.64 -28.07 10.59
C VAL A 65 -7.36 -28.59 11.22
N THR A 66 -7.49 -29.50 12.19
CA THR A 66 -6.36 -30.07 12.94
C THR A 66 -5.85 -31.39 12.35
N ASP A 67 -6.60 -32.01 11.43
CA ASP A 67 -6.17 -33.24 10.73
C ASP A 67 -5.11 -32.92 9.67
N ARG A 68 -3.97 -33.62 9.75
CA ARG A 68 -2.86 -33.46 8.79
C ARG A 68 -3.19 -34.01 7.40
N THR A 69 -4.10 -34.98 7.28
CA THR A 69 -4.51 -35.54 5.98
C THR A 69 -5.35 -34.56 5.16
N LEU A 70 -5.97 -33.56 5.82
CA LEU A 70 -6.90 -32.59 5.21
C LEU A 70 -6.31 -31.17 5.10
N THR A 71 -5.01 -30.99 5.32
CA THR A 71 -4.34 -29.67 5.40
C THR A 71 -3.14 -29.54 4.45
N THR A 72 -2.73 -28.31 4.12
CA THR A 72 -1.60 -28.06 3.21
C THR A 72 -0.28 -28.62 3.75
N GLN A 73 0.21 -29.69 3.13
CA GLN A 73 1.53 -30.26 3.41
C GLN A 73 2.61 -29.49 2.65
N GLY A 74 3.53 -28.89 3.39
CA GLY A 74 4.66 -28.11 2.88
C GLY A 74 5.26 -27.23 3.97
N GLU A 75 6.45 -26.69 3.73
CA GLU A 75 7.15 -25.77 4.66
C GLU A 75 6.25 -24.63 5.16
N THR A 76 6.48 -24.15 6.38
CA THR A 76 5.83 -22.93 6.91
C THR A 76 6.41 -21.68 6.24
N THR A 77 7.74 -21.64 6.11
CA THR A 77 8.52 -20.52 5.56
C THR A 77 9.91 -21.04 5.18
N ASN A 78 10.48 -20.51 4.10
CA ASN A 78 11.89 -20.72 3.75
C ASN A 78 12.65 -19.38 3.91
N PRO A 79 13.45 -19.20 4.98
CA PRO A 79 14.24 -17.99 5.24
C PRO A 79 15.56 -17.96 4.47
N THR A 80 16.04 -19.07 3.92
CA THR A 80 17.41 -19.18 3.37
C THR A 80 17.69 -18.13 2.29
N GLY A 81 18.74 -17.34 2.41
CA GLY A 81 19.06 -16.25 1.48
C GLY A 81 18.13 -15.04 1.54
N ARG A 82 17.27 -14.93 2.57
CA ARG A 82 16.61 -13.67 2.96
C ARG A 82 17.52 -12.85 3.87
N ILE A 83 17.29 -11.55 3.91
CA ILE A 83 17.95 -10.61 4.83
C ILE A 83 17.28 -10.74 6.21
N PHE A 84 18.04 -10.87 7.29
CA PHE A 84 17.49 -11.03 8.64
C PHE A 84 17.79 -9.82 9.55
N PRO A 85 16.93 -9.52 10.56
CA PRO A 85 17.18 -8.45 11.52
C PRO A 85 18.24 -8.89 12.53
N ARG A 86 19.10 -7.97 13.01
CA ARG A 86 20.05 -8.25 14.08
C ARG A 86 19.36 -8.48 15.42
N GLN A 87 18.25 -7.79 15.66
CA GLN A 87 17.45 -7.90 16.88
C GLN A 87 15.95 -7.92 16.57
N ILE A 88 15.23 -8.84 17.20
CA ILE A 88 13.77 -8.95 17.24
C ILE A 88 13.38 -8.65 18.69
N ILE A 89 12.78 -7.48 18.95
CA ILE A 89 12.64 -6.90 20.31
C ILE A 89 11.15 -6.72 20.66
N PRO A 90 10.71 -7.00 21.92
CA PRO A 90 9.37 -6.64 22.38
C PRO A 90 9.02 -5.17 22.13
N TRP A 91 7.78 -4.91 21.73
CA TRP A 91 7.29 -3.56 21.44
C TRP A 91 6.45 -3.02 22.62
N ASP A 92 7.15 -2.58 23.67
CA ASP A 92 6.54 -2.23 24.97
C ASP A 92 5.50 -1.10 24.89
N ASP A 93 5.69 -0.09 24.02
CA ASP A 93 4.76 1.04 23.87
C ASP A 93 3.63 0.80 22.85
N PHE A 94 3.54 -0.39 22.25
CA PHE A 94 2.52 -0.72 21.23
C PHE A 94 1.08 -0.49 21.73
N ALA A 95 0.76 -0.91 22.96
CA ALA A 95 -0.59 -0.76 23.51
C ALA A 95 -0.99 0.73 23.61
N THR A 96 -0.09 1.58 24.11
CA THR A 96 -0.32 3.02 24.22
C THR A 96 -0.46 3.70 22.85
N ARG A 97 0.32 3.30 21.84
CA ARG A 97 0.15 3.81 20.47
C ARG A 97 -1.20 3.44 19.85
N GLN A 98 -1.72 2.25 20.14
CA GLN A 98 -3.07 1.85 19.73
C GLN A 98 -4.14 2.67 20.48
N GLU A 99 -3.94 2.92 21.78
CA GLU A 99 -4.83 3.74 22.63
C GLU A 99 -4.90 5.19 22.16
N GLU A 100 -3.77 5.83 21.86
CA GLU A 100 -3.70 7.20 21.32
C GLU A 100 -4.51 7.39 20.03
N ILE A 101 -4.53 6.38 19.14
CA ILE A 101 -5.34 6.41 17.91
C ILE A 101 -6.83 6.29 18.23
N TRP A 102 -7.19 5.39 19.15
CA TRP A 102 -8.58 5.21 19.59
C TRP A 102 -9.14 6.42 20.34
N ASP A 103 -8.34 7.11 21.15
CA ASP A 103 -8.69 8.40 21.74
C ASP A 103 -8.86 9.48 20.67
N GLN A 104 -7.96 9.54 19.68
CA GLN A 104 -8.08 10.50 18.57
C GLN A 104 -9.38 10.34 17.78
N LEU A 105 -9.85 9.08 17.61
CA LEU A 105 -11.12 8.70 16.99
C LEU A 105 -12.33 9.01 17.88
N TRP A 106 -12.32 8.57 19.16
CA TRP A 106 -13.48 8.67 20.06
C TRP A 106 -13.79 10.11 20.50
N ASN A 107 -12.84 11.03 20.35
CA ASN A 107 -13.08 12.48 20.48
C ASN A 107 -13.98 13.07 19.36
N PHE A 108 -14.48 12.27 18.42
CA PHE A 108 -15.49 12.68 17.43
C PHE A 108 -16.76 11.85 17.53
N ASP A 109 -17.77 12.40 18.20
CA ASP A 109 -19.08 11.77 18.43
C ASP A 109 -19.75 11.26 17.14
N SER A 110 -19.60 11.97 16.01
CA SER A 110 -20.15 11.55 14.71
C SER A 110 -19.49 10.31 14.10
N PHE A 111 -18.34 9.86 14.60
CA PHE A 111 -17.73 8.58 14.16
C PHE A 111 -18.18 7.39 15.05
N SER A 112 -18.40 7.61 16.35
CA SER A 112 -18.85 6.58 17.28
C SER A 112 -20.36 6.32 17.24
N SER A 113 -21.14 7.39 17.09
CA SER A 113 -22.57 7.42 17.43
C SER A 113 -23.50 7.39 16.21
N GLU A 114 -22.98 7.60 15.00
CA GLU A 114 -23.75 7.42 13.76
C GLU A 114 -24.03 5.93 13.49
N ALA A 115 -25.29 5.59 13.17
CA ALA A 115 -25.70 4.27 12.71
C ALA A 115 -25.51 4.15 11.20
N VAL A 116 -24.31 3.75 10.77
CA VAL A 116 -23.85 3.79 9.37
C VAL A 116 -23.05 2.56 8.94
N PHE A 117 -22.75 1.65 9.87
CA PHE A 117 -22.03 0.41 9.58
C PHE A 117 -23.00 -0.70 9.14
N PRO A 118 -22.51 -1.77 8.48
CA PRO A 118 -23.34 -2.91 8.06
C PRO A 118 -24.31 -3.41 9.13
N SER A 119 -25.46 -3.94 8.70
CA SER A 119 -26.48 -4.44 9.63
C SER A 119 -26.11 -5.81 10.23
N PRO A 120 -26.69 -6.21 11.38
CA PRO A 120 -26.50 -7.55 11.94
C PRO A 120 -26.74 -8.68 10.93
N HIS A 121 -27.81 -8.58 10.14
CA HIS A 121 -28.17 -9.58 9.13
C HIS A 121 -27.13 -9.67 7.98
N GLN A 122 -26.49 -8.56 7.60
CA GLN A 122 -25.39 -8.59 6.63
C GLN A 122 -24.15 -9.34 7.18
N LEU A 123 -23.91 -9.29 8.49
CA LEU A 123 -22.82 -10.02 9.13
C LEU A 123 -23.17 -11.47 9.40
N GLU A 124 -24.43 -11.78 9.71
CA GLU A 124 -24.97 -13.15 9.76
C GLU A 124 -24.80 -13.86 8.39
N TYR A 125 -25.08 -13.18 7.28
CA TYR A 125 -24.79 -13.70 5.95
C TYR A 125 -23.30 -13.98 5.75
N VAL A 126 -22.40 -13.09 6.16
CA VAL A 126 -20.94 -13.35 6.14
C VAL A 126 -20.57 -14.54 7.02
N MET A 127 -21.19 -14.70 8.18
CA MET A 127 -20.97 -15.84 9.08
C MET A 127 -21.32 -17.18 8.41
N SER A 128 -22.38 -17.21 7.60
CA SER A 128 -22.79 -18.39 6.83
C SER A 128 -21.78 -18.81 5.73
N LEU A 129 -20.89 -17.90 5.33
CA LEU A 129 -19.85 -18.15 4.32
C LEU A 129 -18.52 -18.62 4.93
N ILE A 130 -18.36 -18.59 6.25
CA ILE A 130 -17.11 -19.01 6.92
C ILE A 130 -16.89 -20.51 6.72
N ARG A 131 -15.68 -20.88 6.29
CA ARG A 131 -15.26 -22.26 6.03
C ARG A 131 -14.08 -22.67 6.93
N PRO A 132 -13.92 -23.97 7.24
CA PRO A 132 -12.75 -24.48 7.96
C PRO A 132 -11.42 -24.11 7.27
N ILE A 133 -10.47 -23.63 8.07
CA ILE A 133 -9.13 -23.23 7.63
C ILE A 133 -8.23 -24.46 7.58
N SER A 134 -7.93 -24.90 6.35
CA SER A 134 -7.00 -25.99 6.04
C SER A 134 -5.72 -25.56 5.31
N SER A 135 -5.65 -24.28 4.94
CA SER A 135 -4.61 -23.72 4.08
C SER A 135 -4.42 -22.22 4.32
N GLU A 136 -3.29 -21.68 3.88
CA GLU A 136 -2.98 -20.26 3.90
C GLU A 136 -3.97 -19.44 3.05
N LEU A 137 -4.45 -19.99 1.93
CA LEU A 137 -5.52 -19.39 1.12
C LEU A 137 -6.88 -19.41 1.84
N GLY A 138 -7.18 -20.46 2.61
CA GLY A 138 -8.36 -20.54 3.46
C GLY A 138 -8.32 -19.48 4.58
N LEU A 139 -7.18 -19.36 5.26
CA LEU A 139 -6.93 -18.31 6.26
C LEU A 139 -7.07 -16.91 5.64
N ARG A 140 -6.50 -16.70 4.46
CA ARG A 140 -6.59 -15.42 3.73
C ARG A 140 -8.04 -15.04 3.43
N ASN A 141 -8.85 -15.96 2.91
CA ASN A 141 -10.28 -15.71 2.67
C ASN A 141 -11.03 -15.38 3.98
N PHE A 142 -10.80 -16.17 5.04
CA PHE A 142 -11.38 -15.89 6.36
C PHE A 142 -10.99 -14.49 6.88
N GLN A 143 -9.73 -14.09 6.74
CA GLN A 143 -9.26 -12.77 7.18
C GLN A 143 -9.79 -11.63 6.31
N ARG A 144 -9.93 -11.82 4.99
CA ARG A 144 -10.61 -10.86 4.12
C ARG A 144 -12.03 -10.60 4.59
N ASP A 145 -12.78 -11.68 4.80
CA ASP A 145 -14.22 -11.62 5.02
C ASP A 145 -14.59 -11.19 6.46
N THR A 146 -13.74 -11.50 7.45
CA THR A 146 -13.96 -11.13 8.87
C THR A 146 -13.23 -9.87 9.33
N VAL A 147 -12.08 -9.51 8.73
CA VAL A 147 -11.23 -8.38 9.16
C VAL A 147 -11.03 -7.33 8.07
N GLU A 148 -10.45 -7.68 6.91
CA GLU A 148 -10.04 -6.68 5.91
C GLU A 148 -11.22 -5.84 5.40
N ASN A 149 -12.34 -6.50 5.05
CA ASN A 149 -13.57 -5.85 4.59
C ASN A 149 -14.18 -4.91 5.66
N ALA A 150 -13.99 -5.22 6.94
CA ALA A 150 -14.48 -4.39 8.05
C ALA A 150 -13.57 -3.19 8.31
N VAL A 151 -12.26 -3.41 8.26
CA VAL A 151 -11.25 -2.35 8.39
C VAL A 151 -11.31 -1.37 7.23
N GLN A 152 -11.55 -1.84 6.00
CA GLN A 152 -11.77 -0.97 4.84
C GLN A 152 -12.96 -0.04 5.06
N LYS A 153 -14.12 -0.57 5.47
CA LYS A 153 -15.32 0.25 5.79
C LYS A 153 -15.07 1.27 6.90
N LEU A 154 -14.25 0.94 7.91
CA LEU A 154 -13.84 1.88 8.96
C LEU A 154 -12.96 3.01 8.41
N VAL A 155 -11.99 2.71 7.52
CA VAL A 155 -11.15 3.72 6.87
C VAL A 155 -11.98 4.60 5.91
N ASP A 156 -12.85 4.01 5.10
CA ASP A 156 -13.70 4.76 4.15
C ASP A 156 -14.62 5.76 4.86
N LYS A 157 -15.24 5.33 5.97
CA LYS A 157 -16.06 6.21 6.81
C LYS A 157 -15.21 7.27 7.54
N ALA A 158 -13.99 6.92 7.97
CA ALA A 158 -13.08 7.87 8.60
C ALA A 158 -12.57 8.95 7.62
N TYR A 159 -12.31 8.57 6.36
CA TYR A 159 -11.93 9.47 5.28
C TYR A 159 -13.09 10.38 4.82
N SER A 160 -14.32 9.87 4.85
CA SER A 160 -15.53 10.63 4.53
C SER A 160 -15.86 11.76 5.54
N ASN A 161 -15.39 11.64 6.78
CA ASN A 161 -15.54 12.69 7.80
C ASN A 161 -14.39 13.70 7.68
N GLU A 162 -14.64 14.89 7.13
CA GLU A 162 -13.59 15.87 6.83
C GLU A 162 -12.73 16.29 8.03
N ARG A 163 -13.34 16.41 9.21
CA ARG A 163 -12.63 16.80 10.45
C ARG A 163 -11.71 15.68 10.93
N LEU A 164 -12.17 14.44 10.81
CA LEU A 164 -11.40 13.25 11.17
C LEU A 164 -10.26 13.02 10.17
N ARG A 165 -10.56 13.12 8.85
CA ARG A 165 -9.60 13.13 7.75
C ARG A 165 -8.45 14.12 8.00
N GLN A 166 -8.78 15.37 8.33
CA GLN A 166 -7.79 16.42 8.63
C GLN A 166 -6.96 16.14 9.88
N LYS A 167 -7.57 15.69 11.00
CA LYS A 167 -6.84 15.46 12.27
C LYS A 167 -5.96 14.19 12.24
N ILE A 168 -6.39 13.14 11.53
CA ILE A 168 -5.58 11.92 11.36
C ILE A 168 -4.53 12.09 10.24
N GLY A 169 -4.76 12.97 9.27
CA GLY A 169 -3.90 13.16 8.11
C GLY A 169 -4.21 12.22 6.95
N LEU A 170 -5.44 11.72 6.85
CA LEU A 170 -5.85 10.82 5.76
C LEU A 170 -5.95 11.60 4.44
N GLN A 171 -5.31 11.05 3.41
CA GLN A 171 -5.22 11.58 2.04
C GLN A 171 -5.91 10.64 1.03
N GLY A 172 -6.51 9.54 1.48
CA GLY A 172 -7.04 8.49 0.63
C GLY A 172 -7.72 7.36 1.40
N ILE A 173 -8.07 6.31 0.66
CA ILE A 173 -8.69 5.06 1.15
C ILE A 173 -7.69 3.90 1.11
N VAL A 174 -8.08 2.72 1.60
CA VAL A 174 -7.25 1.50 1.55
C VAL A 174 -7.90 0.38 0.73
N THR A 175 -7.07 -0.43 0.07
CA THR A 175 -7.44 -1.71 -0.55
C THR A 175 -6.48 -2.82 -0.12
N PHE A 176 -6.94 -4.07 -0.06
CA PHE A 176 -6.13 -5.21 0.36
C PHE A 176 -5.83 -6.15 -0.82
N GLU A 177 -4.57 -6.28 -1.22
CA GLU A 177 -4.19 -6.85 -2.53
C GLU A 177 -3.02 -7.82 -2.50
N SER A 178 -3.02 -8.81 -3.40
CA SER A 178 -1.97 -9.85 -3.51
C SER A 178 -0.65 -9.38 -4.13
N HIS A 179 -0.60 -8.15 -4.64
CA HIS A 179 0.53 -7.62 -5.40
C HIS A 179 0.58 -6.09 -5.40
N THR A 180 1.79 -5.54 -5.44
CA THR A 180 2.04 -4.10 -5.60
C THR A 180 1.96 -3.62 -7.06
N ASN A 181 1.51 -4.46 -7.99
CA ASN A 181 1.58 -4.22 -9.43
C ASN A 181 0.30 -3.56 -9.98
N LEU A 182 -0.04 -2.38 -9.46
CA LEU A 182 -1.23 -1.61 -9.85
C LEU A 182 -1.03 -0.74 -11.11
N GLY A 183 -0.08 -1.10 -11.98
CA GLY A 183 0.30 -0.32 -13.17
C GLY A 183 -0.46 -0.67 -14.45
N GLN A 184 -1.45 -1.57 -14.39
CA GLN A 184 -2.25 -2.02 -15.53
C GLN A 184 -3.70 -2.25 -15.11
N THR A 185 -4.62 -1.44 -15.63
CA THR A 185 -6.07 -1.68 -15.54
C THR A 185 -6.53 -2.62 -16.65
N ASP A 186 -7.23 -3.67 -16.25
CA ASP A 186 -8.16 -4.54 -16.99
C ASP A 186 -7.70 -5.32 -18.25
N GLU A 187 -6.77 -4.83 -19.08
CA GLU A 187 -6.41 -5.55 -20.32
C GLU A 187 -5.47 -6.75 -20.09
N ALA A 188 -4.46 -6.61 -19.22
CA ALA A 188 -3.44 -7.65 -18.99
C ALA A 188 -3.94 -8.89 -18.23
N LEU A 189 -5.14 -8.82 -17.63
CA LEU A 189 -5.76 -9.97 -16.94
C LEU A 189 -6.36 -10.99 -17.92
N SER A 190 -6.79 -10.55 -19.11
CA SER A 190 -7.38 -11.44 -20.12
C SER A 190 -6.33 -12.37 -20.74
N GLU A 191 -5.20 -11.82 -21.20
CA GLU A 191 -4.08 -12.60 -21.77
C GLU A 191 -3.54 -13.65 -20.77
N ALA A 192 -3.55 -13.33 -19.47
CA ALA A 192 -3.09 -14.23 -18.42
C ALA A 192 -4.04 -15.40 -18.14
N MET A 193 -5.31 -15.31 -18.56
CA MET A 193 -6.30 -16.40 -18.44
C MET A 193 -6.34 -17.28 -19.68
N GLU A 194 -6.18 -16.71 -20.88
CA GLU A 194 -6.17 -17.47 -22.15
C GLU A 194 -4.99 -18.47 -22.23
N GLN A 195 -3.86 -18.14 -21.59
CA GLN A 195 -2.68 -19.01 -21.47
C GLN A 195 -2.85 -20.18 -20.47
N MET A 196 -4.02 -20.38 -19.86
CA MET A 196 -4.33 -21.54 -19.00
C MET A 196 -5.32 -22.51 -19.67
N SER A 197 -5.12 -22.76 -20.96
CA SER A 197 -5.81 -23.83 -21.70
C SER A 197 -5.11 -25.18 -21.50
N ILE A 198 -5.88 -26.26 -21.42
CA ILE A 198 -5.42 -27.60 -21.03
C ILE A 198 -4.71 -28.29 -22.21
N GLU A 199 -3.50 -28.81 -21.98
CA GLU A 199 -2.94 -29.93 -22.74
C GLU A 199 -3.03 -31.21 -21.88
N GLN A 200 -3.31 -32.34 -22.53
CA GLN A 200 -3.69 -33.60 -21.87
C GLN A 200 -2.47 -34.45 -21.49
N ASP A 201 -2.67 -35.40 -20.57
CA ASP A 201 -1.69 -36.45 -20.29
C ASP A 201 -1.32 -37.22 -21.56
N ASP A 202 -0.03 -37.45 -21.77
CA ASP A 202 0.44 -38.60 -22.54
C ASP A 202 1.73 -39.16 -21.91
N ILE A 203 1.89 -40.47 -21.98
CA ILE A 203 2.89 -41.21 -21.19
C ILE A 203 4.08 -41.59 -22.06
N ASP A 204 5.29 -41.14 -21.72
CA ASP A 204 6.45 -42.04 -21.70
C ASP A 204 7.67 -41.45 -20.95
N ALA A 205 8.43 -42.31 -20.28
CA ALA A 205 9.53 -41.89 -19.40
C ALA A 205 10.82 -42.71 -19.63
N ALA A 206 11.78 -42.16 -20.39
CA ALA A 206 13.15 -42.65 -20.42
C ALA A 206 14.20 -41.60 -20.86
N ALA A 207 15.40 -41.70 -20.29
CA ALA A 207 16.70 -41.30 -20.85
C ALA A 207 16.89 -39.85 -21.37
N ALA A 208 17.15 -38.91 -20.46
CA ALA A 208 17.98 -37.73 -20.74
C ALA A 208 18.94 -37.44 -19.58
N ALA A 209 20.26 -37.49 -19.85
CA ALA A 209 21.29 -37.34 -18.82
C ALA A 209 21.44 -35.90 -18.31
N SER A 210 22.02 -35.77 -17.10
CA SER A 210 22.22 -34.51 -16.39
C SER A 210 22.99 -33.46 -17.20
N LYS A 211 22.35 -32.32 -17.48
CA LYS A 211 23.01 -31.09 -17.92
C LYS A 211 23.08 -30.10 -16.76
N PRO A 212 24.22 -29.42 -16.52
CA PRO A 212 24.30 -28.41 -15.47
C PRO A 212 23.34 -27.26 -15.80
N SER A 213 22.57 -26.81 -14.80
CA SER A 213 21.63 -25.72 -15.01
C SER A 213 22.37 -24.39 -15.21
N ASN A 214 22.33 -23.86 -16.43
CA ASN A 214 22.73 -22.49 -16.73
C ASN A 214 21.81 -21.54 -15.95
N ARG A 215 22.21 -21.18 -14.73
CA ARG A 215 21.50 -20.24 -13.84
C ARG A 215 21.45 -18.88 -14.52
N LYS A 216 20.35 -18.59 -15.22
CA LYS A 216 20.04 -17.26 -15.77
C LYS A 216 20.26 -16.20 -14.67
N PRO A 217 20.91 -15.07 -14.96
CA PRO A 217 21.19 -14.05 -13.95
C PRO A 217 19.87 -13.54 -13.37
N ARG A 218 19.65 -13.79 -12.07
CA ARG A 218 18.42 -13.40 -11.36
C ARG A 218 18.48 -11.90 -11.03
N ARG A 219 17.37 -11.17 -11.19
CA ARG A 219 17.25 -9.76 -10.78
C ARG A 219 17.68 -9.60 -9.31
N ARG A 220 18.35 -8.50 -8.98
CA ARG A 220 18.83 -8.21 -7.61
C ARG A 220 17.71 -7.60 -6.77
N ALA A 221 16.53 -8.20 -6.81
CA ALA A 221 15.40 -7.81 -6.00
C ALA A 221 15.74 -8.00 -4.51
N ARG A 222 15.48 -6.97 -3.69
CA ARG A 222 15.53 -7.14 -2.24
C ARG A 222 14.30 -7.92 -1.77
N GLY A 223 14.57 -8.96 -0.97
CA GLY A 223 13.60 -9.99 -0.59
C GLY A 223 13.62 -11.18 -1.55
N LYS A 224 13.95 -12.37 -1.04
CA LYS A 224 13.85 -13.63 -1.80
C LYS A 224 12.37 -14.03 -1.90
N GLY A 225 11.73 -13.65 -3.00
CA GLY A 225 10.32 -13.91 -3.28
C GLY A 225 9.53 -12.62 -3.42
N ASN A 226 8.80 -12.48 -4.53
CA ASN A 226 8.23 -11.19 -4.93
C ASN A 226 6.84 -10.89 -4.30
N ARG A 227 6.42 -11.70 -3.32
CA ARG A 227 5.11 -11.68 -2.66
C ARG A 227 5.29 -12.05 -1.17
N ALA A 228 4.86 -11.17 -0.27
CA ALA A 228 4.12 -11.58 0.92
C ALA A 228 2.67 -11.85 0.50
N ASP A 229 1.86 -12.44 1.37
CA ASP A 229 0.54 -12.96 0.98
C ASP A 229 -0.47 -11.86 0.64
N GLN A 230 -0.39 -10.70 1.30
CA GLN A 230 -1.26 -9.55 1.04
C GLN A 230 -0.61 -8.21 1.44
N PHE A 231 -1.10 -7.10 0.85
CA PHE A 231 -0.70 -5.73 1.15
C PHE A 231 -1.91 -4.87 1.45
N CYS A 232 -1.77 -3.97 2.43
CA CYS A 232 -2.64 -2.81 2.51
C CYS A 232 -2.05 -1.72 1.59
N ILE A 233 -2.72 -1.47 0.47
CA ILE A 233 -2.41 -0.39 -0.46
C ILE A 233 -3.20 0.85 -0.06
N TYR A 234 -2.51 1.94 0.20
CA TYR A 234 -3.09 3.26 0.37
C TYR A 234 -3.26 3.92 -0.99
N ARG A 235 -4.48 4.30 -1.33
CA ARG A 235 -4.84 4.95 -2.59
C ARG A 235 -5.16 6.42 -2.33
N THR A 236 -4.20 7.30 -2.55
CA THR A 236 -4.34 8.74 -2.27
C THR A 236 -5.13 9.47 -3.36
N SER A 237 -5.72 10.61 -3.01
CA SER A 237 -6.58 11.41 -3.89
C SER A 237 -5.87 12.00 -5.12
N ASP A 238 -4.53 11.97 -5.15
CA ASP A 238 -3.69 12.29 -6.30
C ASP A 238 -3.34 11.08 -7.18
N GLY A 239 -4.05 9.96 -7.01
CA GLY A 239 -3.96 8.76 -7.84
C GLY A 239 -2.77 7.83 -7.53
N ARG A 240 -1.99 8.11 -6.48
CA ARG A 240 -0.86 7.24 -6.11
C ARG A 240 -1.31 6.03 -5.30
N ASN A 241 -0.69 4.90 -5.61
CA ASN A 241 -0.84 3.64 -4.87
C ASN A 241 0.44 3.38 -4.06
N VAL A 242 0.36 3.48 -2.73
CA VAL A 242 1.49 3.31 -1.81
C VAL A 242 1.26 2.07 -0.94
N PRO A 243 2.14 1.05 -0.95
CA PRO A 243 2.01 -0.09 -0.04
C PRO A 243 2.36 0.36 1.38
N ALA A 244 1.36 0.52 2.24
CA ALA A 244 1.52 0.99 3.61
C ALA A 244 1.80 -0.16 4.60
N LEU A 245 1.29 -1.36 4.31
CA LEU A 245 1.41 -2.53 5.17
C LEU A 245 1.71 -3.80 4.38
N ALA A 246 2.57 -4.65 4.93
CA ALA A 246 2.79 -6.02 4.45
C ALA A 246 2.19 -7.05 5.42
N ILE A 247 1.48 -8.05 4.88
CA ILE A 247 0.78 -9.07 5.64
C ILE A 247 1.26 -10.46 5.20
N GLU A 248 1.58 -11.31 6.17
CA GLU A 248 1.98 -12.71 5.97
C GLU A 248 0.98 -13.63 6.69
N TYR A 249 0.42 -14.60 5.98
CA TYR A 249 -0.60 -15.51 6.50
C TYR A 249 -0.02 -16.91 6.72
N LYS A 250 0.05 -17.35 7.98
CA LYS A 250 0.48 -18.69 8.35
C LYS A 250 -0.68 -19.48 8.90
N ALA A 251 -1.15 -20.46 8.13
CA ALA A 251 -2.25 -21.32 8.55
C ALA A 251 -1.95 -21.94 9.94
N PRO A 252 -2.92 -21.96 10.86
CA PRO A 252 -2.67 -22.30 12.27
C PRO A 252 -2.19 -23.75 12.51
N HIS A 253 -2.29 -24.64 11.51
CA HIS A 253 -1.65 -25.97 11.55
C HIS A 253 -0.15 -25.96 11.28
N LYS A 254 0.40 -24.88 10.70
CA LYS A 254 1.82 -24.64 10.38
C LYS A 254 2.54 -23.68 11.33
N LEU A 255 1.80 -22.85 12.06
CA LEU A 255 2.29 -21.95 13.10
C LEU A 255 1.18 -21.75 14.15
N ARG A 256 1.33 -22.38 15.32
CA ARG A 256 0.32 -22.40 16.39
C ARG A 256 0.44 -21.22 17.33
N ARG A 257 -0.65 -20.88 18.04
CA ARG A 257 -0.64 -19.81 19.06
C ARG A 257 0.38 -20.05 20.17
N ASP A 258 0.53 -21.29 20.66
CA ASP A 258 1.52 -21.62 21.68
C ASP A 258 2.96 -21.52 21.15
N GLU A 259 3.22 -21.94 19.91
CA GLU A 259 4.52 -21.71 19.26
C GLU A 259 4.84 -20.22 19.10
N VAL A 260 3.86 -19.39 18.70
CA VAL A 260 4.04 -17.93 18.61
C VAL A 260 4.41 -17.32 19.96
N VAL A 261 3.63 -17.64 21.00
CA VAL A 261 3.79 -17.03 22.34
C VAL A 261 5.07 -17.52 23.03
N THR A 262 5.42 -18.81 22.93
CA THR A 262 6.67 -19.33 23.51
C THR A 262 7.90 -18.88 22.70
N GLY A 263 7.79 -18.73 21.38
CA GLY A 263 8.89 -18.26 20.55
C GLY A 263 9.25 -16.78 20.78
N LEU A 264 8.25 -15.95 21.10
CA LEU A 264 8.35 -14.50 21.27
C LEU A 264 8.23 -14.04 22.74
N GLU A 265 8.60 -14.89 23.71
CA GLU A 265 8.63 -14.53 25.13
C GLU A 265 9.72 -13.48 25.46
N SER A 266 10.76 -13.36 24.63
CA SER A 266 11.91 -12.47 24.85
C SER A 266 12.47 -11.90 23.55
N GLU A 267 13.39 -10.92 23.68
CA GLU A 267 14.31 -10.56 22.60
C GLU A 267 14.93 -11.83 21.94
N ILE A 268 15.03 -11.83 20.62
CA ILE A 268 15.78 -12.81 19.82
C ILE A 268 16.84 -12.05 19.01
N ARG A 269 18.09 -12.53 19.02
CA ARG A 269 19.14 -12.12 18.10
C ARG A 269 19.44 -13.28 17.16
N PRO A 270 18.89 -13.32 15.93
CA PRO A 270 18.91 -14.52 15.09
C PRO A 270 20.30 -15.17 14.94
N GLU A 271 21.35 -14.39 14.71
CA GLU A 271 22.74 -14.87 14.60
C GLU A 271 23.27 -15.56 15.88
N ARG A 272 22.88 -15.06 17.06
CA ARG A 272 23.30 -15.60 18.37
C ARG A 272 22.45 -16.78 18.80
N ASP A 273 21.14 -16.71 18.53
CA ASP A 273 20.12 -17.52 19.22
C ASP A 273 19.48 -18.60 18.34
N VAL A 274 19.64 -18.56 17.01
CA VAL A 274 18.92 -19.45 16.07
C VAL A 274 19.79 -19.92 14.90
N ILE A 275 20.47 -19.00 14.20
CA ILE A 275 21.22 -19.30 12.97
C ILE A 275 22.51 -20.04 13.32
N ASN A 276 22.72 -21.22 12.74
CA ASN A 276 23.83 -22.13 13.09
C ASN A 276 23.88 -22.39 14.62
N LYS A 277 22.72 -22.70 15.22
CA LYS A 277 22.59 -23.16 16.61
C LYS A 277 21.82 -24.48 16.63
N ASP A 278 22.38 -25.47 17.30
CA ASP A 278 21.65 -26.65 17.73
C ASP A 278 21.01 -26.36 19.09
N GLY A 279 19.76 -26.78 19.26
CA GLY A 279 19.01 -26.55 20.49
C GLY A 279 17.83 -27.51 20.60
N GLU A 280 17.64 -28.07 21.78
CA GLU A 280 16.63 -29.09 22.02
C GLU A 280 15.33 -28.51 22.62
N GLY A 281 14.24 -29.25 22.42
CA GLY A 281 12.96 -28.96 23.06
C GLY A 281 12.13 -27.85 22.41
N PHE A 282 10.93 -27.67 22.97
CA PHE A 282 9.87 -26.87 22.36
C PHE A 282 10.22 -25.37 22.27
N ALA A 283 10.77 -24.78 23.33
CA ALA A 283 11.05 -23.34 23.34
C ALA A 283 12.11 -22.90 22.32
N PHE A 284 13.10 -23.75 22.03
CA PHE A 284 14.07 -23.49 20.96
C PHE A 284 13.43 -23.67 19.58
N ALA A 285 12.64 -24.73 19.38
CA ALA A 285 11.91 -24.97 18.14
C ALA A 285 10.95 -23.82 17.80
N SER A 286 10.15 -23.37 18.78
CA SER A 286 9.24 -22.23 18.65
C SER A 286 9.98 -20.92 18.35
N ARG A 287 11.06 -20.60 19.09
CA ARG A 287 11.88 -19.40 18.84
C ARG A 287 12.48 -19.41 17.43
N SER A 288 12.97 -20.56 16.98
CA SER A 288 13.53 -20.74 15.63
C SER A 288 12.48 -20.61 14.52
N LEU A 289 11.32 -21.23 14.70
CA LEU A 289 10.18 -21.14 13.79
C LEU A 289 9.68 -19.70 13.64
N VAL A 290 9.46 -19.00 14.75
CA VAL A 290 8.94 -17.62 14.69
C VAL A 290 10.01 -16.64 14.18
N ALA A 291 11.29 -16.80 14.55
CA ALA A 291 12.38 -16.00 14.00
C ALA A 291 12.49 -16.15 12.47
N ALA A 292 12.28 -17.36 11.93
CA ALA A 292 12.24 -17.60 10.48
C ALA A 292 11.04 -16.89 9.80
N VAL A 293 9.84 -16.97 10.39
CA VAL A 293 8.63 -16.30 9.85
C VAL A 293 8.72 -14.78 9.93
N VAL A 294 9.22 -14.23 11.05
CA VAL A 294 9.53 -12.80 11.19
C VAL A 294 10.59 -12.36 10.18
N THR A 295 11.65 -13.15 9.98
CA THR A 295 12.67 -12.92 8.93
C THR A 295 12.07 -12.92 7.52
N GLN A 296 11.09 -13.79 7.25
CA GLN A 296 10.39 -13.83 5.96
C GLN A 296 9.69 -12.50 5.65
N LEU A 297 8.89 -11.98 6.60
CA LEU A 297 8.15 -10.73 6.45
C LEU A 297 9.09 -9.51 6.49
N PHE A 298 10.03 -9.47 7.43
CA PHE A 298 11.07 -8.44 7.54
C PHE A 298 11.87 -8.28 6.23
N SER A 299 12.37 -9.37 5.64
CA SER A 299 13.14 -9.30 4.39
C SER A 299 12.32 -8.76 3.22
N TYR A 300 11.00 -8.88 3.25
CA TYR A 300 10.10 -8.29 2.28
C TYR A 300 9.89 -6.80 2.54
N MET A 301 9.64 -6.42 3.80
CA MET A 301 9.48 -5.05 4.27
C MET A 301 10.69 -4.17 3.93
N ILE A 302 11.91 -4.66 4.21
CA ILE A 302 13.20 -4.04 3.80
C ILE A 302 13.31 -3.86 2.28
N GLY A 303 12.72 -4.77 1.50
CA GLY A 303 12.71 -4.68 0.04
C GLY A 303 11.78 -3.60 -0.50
N LYS A 304 10.55 -3.55 -0.01
CA LYS A 304 9.57 -2.55 -0.46
C LYS A 304 9.75 -1.16 0.15
N GLY A 305 10.46 -1.03 1.27
CA GLY A 305 10.52 0.23 2.04
C GLY A 305 9.30 0.41 2.94
N ILE A 306 8.78 -0.69 3.49
CA ILE A 306 7.59 -0.69 4.35
C ILE A 306 8.07 -0.79 5.80
N ARG A 307 7.63 0.14 6.67
CA ARG A 307 7.99 0.13 8.10
C ARG A 307 7.09 -0.77 8.96
N TYR A 308 5.85 -1.03 8.55
CA TYR A 308 4.83 -1.72 9.35
C TYR A 308 4.31 -2.99 8.66
N GLY A 309 4.09 -4.06 9.43
CA GLY A 309 3.52 -5.30 8.91
C GLY A 309 2.94 -6.17 10.02
N TYR A 310 2.25 -7.26 9.67
CA TYR A 310 1.92 -8.30 10.66
C TYR A 310 1.90 -9.71 10.07
N VAL A 311 2.23 -10.68 10.93
CA VAL A 311 1.94 -12.10 10.70
C VAL A 311 0.59 -12.41 11.33
N CYS A 312 -0.29 -13.13 10.63
CA CYS A 312 -1.57 -13.58 11.17
C CYS A 312 -1.72 -15.10 11.03
N THR A 313 -2.23 -15.75 12.07
CA THR A 313 -2.61 -17.17 12.10
C THR A 313 -4.11 -17.41 12.21
N GLY A 314 -4.91 -16.35 12.16
CA GLY A 314 -6.36 -16.36 12.43
C GLY A 314 -6.68 -16.31 13.93
N GLU A 315 -5.97 -17.11 14.74
CA GLU A 315 -6.07 -17.04 16.21
C GLU A 315 -5.20 -15.93 16.82
N ALA A 316 -4.00 -15.70 16.26
CA ALA A 316 -3.00 -14.79 16.80
C ALA A 316 -2.45 -13.83 15.73
N PHE A 317 -2.06 -12.64 16.17
CA PHE A 317 -1.45 -11.59 15.37
C PHE A 317 -0.09 -11.24 15.96
N VAL A 318 0.94 -11.13 15.11
CA VAL A 318 2.27 -10.62 15.46
C VAL A 318 2.50 -9.35 14.67
N PHE A 319 2.24 -8.21 15.30
CA PHE A 319 2.46 -6.89 14.71
C PHE A 319 3.95 -6.54 14.73
N LEU A 320 4.50 -6.09 13.59
CA LEU A 320 5.92 -5.78 13.39
C LEU A 320 6.12 -4.32 12.98
N HIS A 321 7.15 -3.67 13.53
CA HIS A 321 7.60 -2.34 13.14
C HIS A 321 9.12 -2.24 13.04
N ILE A 322 9.60 -1.75 11.90
CA ILE A 322 11.02 -1.44 11.65
C ILE A 322 11.22 0.07 11.84
N PRO A 323 12.03 0.50 12.82
CA PRO A 323 12.28 1.92 13.11
C PRO A 323 13.28 2.52 12.10
N ASP A 324 13.83 3.69 12.39
CA ASP A 324 14.89 4.31 11.58
C ASP A 324 16.23 3.56 11.59
N ASP A 325 16.43 2.66 12.56
CA ASP A 325 17.45 1.61 12.48
C ASP A 325 16.84 0.37 11.78
N PRO A 326 17.20 0.06 10.53
CA PRO A 326 16.66 -1.10 9.81
C PRO A 326 17.16 -2.44 10.36
N THR A 327 18.14 -2.46 11.27
CA THR A 327 18.69 -3.70 11.84
C THR A 327 17.84 -4.26 12.98
N ILE A 328 16.88 -3.49 13.49
CA ILE A 328 15.96 -3.87 14.56
C ILE A 328 14.56 -4.09 13.97
N VAL A 329 13.82 -5.07 14.50
CA VAL A 329 12.36 -5.13 14.34
C VAL A 329 11.68 -5.27 15.71
N TYR A 330 10.76 -4.36 15.99
CA TYR A 330 9.88 -4.42 17.15
C TYR A 330 8.69 -5.34 16.89
N TYR A 331 8.29 -6.17 17.86
CA TYR A 331 7.14 -7.06 17.74
C TYR A 331 6.14 -6.93 18.90
N SER A 332 4.85 -7.11 18.60
CA SER A 332 3.78 -7.23 19.60
C SER A 332 2.86 -8.39 19.26
N VAL A 333 2.64 -9.30 20.21
CA VAL A 333 1.75 -10.45 20.07
C VAL A 333 0.36 -10.10 20.63
N ARG A 334 -0.69 -10.41 19.88
CA ARG A 334 -2.10 -10.27 20.28
C ARG A 334 -2.89 -11.53 19.97
N VAL A 335 -3.89 -11.81 20.80
CA VAL A 335 -4.83 -12.92 20.63
C VAL A 335 -6.23 -12.36 20.89
N PRO A 336 -6.87 -11.73 19.88
CA PRO A 336 -8.11 -10.96 20.08
C PRO A 336 -9.25 -11.74 20.75
N ASN A 337 -9.36 -13.03 20.48
CA ASN A 337 -10.37 -13.91 21.10
C ASN A 337 -10.11 -14.19 22.60
N LEU A 338 -8.96 -13.77 23.15
CA LEU A 338 -8.66 -13.75 24.59
C LEU A 338 -8.56 -12.32 25.13
N ASP A 339 -7.94 -11.39 24.39
CA ASP A 339 -7.75 -9.99 24.82
C ASP A 339 -9.10 -9.27 25.08
N VAL A 340 -10.17 -9.64 24.37
CA VAL A 340 -11.52 -9.08 24.52
C VAL A 340 -12.26 -9.60 25.78
N LEU A 341 -11.66 -10.50 26.58
CA LEU A 341 -12.28 -11.07 27.79
C LEU A 341 -11.85 -10.37 29.10
N ASP A 342 -10.77 -9.59 29.11
CA ASP A 342 -10.08 -9.10 30.34
C ASP A 342 -10.11 -7.56 30.52
N ASP A 343 -11.00 -6.85 29.80
CA ASP A 343 -11.14 -5.39 29.86
C ASP A 343 -12.62 -4.98 30.03
N GLU A 344 -12.88 -3.84 30.67
CA GLU A 344 -14.20 -3.21 30.72
C GLU A 344 -14.54 -2.50 29.39
N ASN A 345 -13.56 -1.95 28.67
CA ASN A 345 -13.73 -1.34 27.34
C ASN A 345 -13.35 -2.30 26.18
N ARG A 346 -13.83 -3.54 26.30
CA ARG A 346 -13.66 -4.73 25.43
C ARG A 346 -13.42 -4.51 23.92
N LEU A 347 -14.01 -3.47 23.32
CA LEU A 347 -14.01 -3.20 21.88
C LEU A 347 -12.61 -3.04 21.28
N HIS A 348 -11.69 -2.41 22.01
CA HIS A 348 -10.36 -2.07 21.50
C HIS A 348 -9.46 -3.29 21.30
N GLY A 349 -9.71 -4.40 22.03
CA GLY A 349 -9.00 -5.67 21.86
C GLY A 349 -9.42 -6.50 20.65
N THR A 350 -10.50 -6.14 19.95
CA THR A 350 -11.01 -6.92 18.80
C THR A 350 -10.04 -6.92 17.62
N ALA A 351 -10.04 -7.98 16.81
CA ALA A 351 -9.12 -8.12 15.66
C ALA A 351 -9.24 -6.94 14.68
N VAL A 352 -10.48 -6.54 14.36
CA VAL A 352 -10.79 -5.36 13.55
C VAL A 352 -10.25 -4.07 14.20
N ALA A 353 -10.41 -3.89 15.52
CA ALA A 353 -9.96 -2.67 16.18
C ALA A 353 -8.44 -2.54 16.27
N GLN A 354 -7.72 -3.65 16.53
CA GLN A 354 -6.26 -3.69 16.52
C GLN A 354 -5.71 -3.43 15.12
N VAL A 355 -6.25 -4.09 14.08
CA VAL A 355 -5.76 -3.93 12.70
C VAL A 355 -6.12 -2.55 12.12
N PHE A 356 -7.29 -1.99 12.42
CA PHE A 356 -7.67 -0.63 12.01
C PHE A 356 -6.73 0.43 12.58
N ALA A 357 -6.52 0.45 13.89
CA ALA A 357 -5.65 1.44 14.52
C ALA A 357 -4.15 1.21 14.21
N PHE A 358 -3.73 -0.02 13.90
CA PHE A 358 -2.41 -0.30 13.35
C PHE A 358 -2.23 0.24 11.92
N ILE A 359 -3.23 0.08 11.05
CA ILE A 359 -3.21 0.66 9.70
C ILE A 359 -3.19 2.19 9.77
N LEU A 360 -3.96 2.82 10.67
CA LEU A 360 -3.91 4.27 10.85
C LEU A 360 -2.52 4.79 11.30
N GLN A 361 -1.74 4.00 12.04
CA GLN A 361 -0.33 4.32 12.31
C GLN A 361 0.54 4.19 11.06
N ALA A 362 0.39 3.10 10.31
CA ALA A 362 1.13 2.86 9.07
C ALA A 362 0.85 3.92 7.98
N LEU A 363 -0.40 4.37 7.84
CA LEU A 363 -0.81 5.44 6.92
C LEU A 363 -0.24 6.82 7.28
N ARG A 364 0.14 7.03 8.55
CA ARG A 364 0.74 8.27 9.07
C ARG A 364 2.27 8.24 9.06
N ALA A 365 2.88 7.10 8.75
CA ALA A 365 4.33 6.96 8.77
C ALA A 365 4.96 7.50 7.47
N GLU A 366 6.06 8.24 7.60
CA GLU A 366 6.82 8.67 6.42
C GLU A 366 7.60 7.50 5.80
N PRO A 367 7.69 7.43 4.45
CA PRO A 367 8.52 6.45 3.76
C PRO A 367 9.98 6.48 4.26
N PRO A 368 10.68 5.34 4.36
CA PRO A 368 12.08 5.33 4.76
C PRO A 368 12.98 6.17 3.84
N PRO A 369 13.96 6.90 4.40
CA PRO A 369 14.96 7.62 3.60
C PRO A 369 15.91 6.66 2.89
N LEU A 370 16.66 7.16 1.89
CA LEU A 370 17.64 6.33 1.18
C LEU A 370 18.73 5.76 2.11
N SER A 371 19.15 6.52 3.13
CA SER A 371 20.08 6.10 4.18
C SER A 371 19.61 4.87 4.97
N TRP A 372 18.30 4.73 5.23
CA TRP A 372 17.72 3.52 5.82
C TRP A 372 17.88 2.32 4.90
N HIS A 373 17.64 2.52 3.59
CA HIS A 373 17.89 1.46 2.62
C HIS A 373 19.39 1.14 2.47
N ASP A 374 20.29 2.11 2.58
CA ASP A 374 21.75 1.90 2.54
C ASP A 374 22.24 1.12 3.78
N ALA A 375 21.79 1.49 4.98
CA ALA A 375 22.09 0.73 6.20
C ALA A 375 21.56 -0.72 6.11
N ALA A 376 20.34 -0.90 5.58
CA ALA A 376 19.77 -2.22 5.26
C ALA A 376 20.49 -2.97 4.11
N ALA A 377 21.48 -2.36 3.44
CA ALA A 377 22.33 -3.05 2.45
C ALA A 377 23.44 -3.88 3.09
N VAL A 378 23.77 -3.58 4.35
CA VAL A 378 24.89 -4.18 5.11
C VAL A 378 24.38 -5.29 6.06
N LEU A 379 23.09 -5.61 6.00
CA LEU A 379 22.50 -6.73 6.74
C LEU A 379 22.80 -8.07 6.07
N ASP A 380 23.17 -9.02 6.90
CA ASP A 380 23.52 -10.38 6.51
C ASP A 380 22.32 -11.20 6.02
N THR A 381 22.61 -12.26 5.27
CA THR A 381 21.58 -13.18 4.75
C THR A 381 21.61 -14.53 5.46
N TRP A 382 20.43 -15.10 5.68
CA TRP A 382 20.25 -16.36 6.42
C TRP A 382 20.85 -17.52 5.62
N ALA A 383 22.06 -17.95 5.96
CA ALA A 383 22.83 -18.90 5.14
C ALA A 383 22.35 -20.36 5.22
N VAL A 384 21.67 -20.74 6.30
CA VAL A 384 21.30 -22.14 6.62
C VAL A 384 20.03 -22.53 5.89
N GLU A 385 20.03 -23.70 5.22
CA GLU A 385 18.77 -24.26 4.75
C GLU A 385 17.92 -24.69 5.95
N TYR A 386 16.77 -24.06 6.11
CA TYR A 386 15.89 -24.19 7.27
C TYR A 386 15.38 -25.62 7.52
N ASP A 387 15.45 -26.45 6.48
CA ASP A 387 15.24 -27.89 6.54
C ASP A 387 16.19 -28.58 7.53
N ASP A 388 17.46 -28.17 7.64
CA ASP A 388 18.43 -28.76 8.57
C ASP A 388 18.05 -28.47 10.03
N VAL A 389 17.69 -27.21 10.32
CA VAL A 389 17.17 -26.77 11.63
C VAL A 389 15.90 -27.56 12.01
N LEU A 390 15.03 -27.83 11.04
CA LEU A 390 13.79 -28.60 11.23
C LEU A 390 13.98 -30.13 11.28
N ARG A 391 15.11 -30.66 10.81
CA ARG A 391 15.49 -32.08 10.92
C ARG A 391 16.12 -32.39 12.28
N ASN A 392 16.82 -31.43 12.88
CA ASN A 392 17.45 -31.58 14.20
C ASN A 392 16.43 -31.56 15.36
N ILE A 393 15.21 -31.07 15.15
CA ILE A 393 14.14 -31.02 16.15
C ILE A 393 13.30 -32.32 16.11
N PRO A 394 13.20 -33.10 17.20
CA PRO A 394 12.45 -34.36 17.21
C PRO A 394 10.99 -34.22 16.78
N GLU A 395 10.52 -35.14 15.94
CA GLU A 395 9.14 -35.11 15.45
C GLU A 395 8.10 -35.18 16.57
N THR A 396 8.40 -35.80 17.71
CA THR A 396 7.51 -35.83 18.89
C THR A 396 7.26 -34.45 19.49
N VAL A 397 8.24 -33.54 19.40
CA VAL A 397 8.10 -32.13 19.81
C VAL A 397 7.33 -31.34 18.75
N ARG A 398 7.62 -31.56 17.46
CA ARG A 398 7.00 -30.86 16.30
C ARG A 398 5.61 -31.39 15.90
N LYS A 399 5.21 -32.56 16.41
CA LYS A 399 3.92 -33.22 16.17
C LYS A 399 3.14 -33.49 17.46
N GLY A 400 3.53 -32.84 18.57
CA GLY A 400 2.87 -32.98 19.87
C GLY A 400 1.36 -32.82 19.75
N LYS A 401 0.62 -33.88 20.13
CA LYS A 401 -0.84 -33.95 19.95
C LYS A 401 -1.62 -33.26 21.08
N GLU A 402 -0.93 -32.89 22.15
CA GLU A 402 -1.47 -32.29 23.36
C GLU A 402 -1.66 -30.78 23.19
N SER A 403 -2.90 -30.32 23.38
CA SER A 403 -3.22 -28.89 23.46
C SER A 403 -2.67 -28.34 24.78
N ARG A 404 -1.42 -27.87 24.77
CA ARG A 404 -0.80 -27.24 25.94
C ARG A 404 -1.57 -25.97 26.29
N PRO A 405 -1.89 -25.72 27.58
CA PRO A 405 -2.49 -24.46 27.99
C PRO A 405 -1.55 -23.32 27.61
N SER A 406 -2.04 -22.36 26.83
CA SER A 406 -1.20 -21.29 26.30
C SER A 406 -0.69 -20.42 27.45
N PRO A 407 0.63 -20.13 27.54
CA PRO A 407 1.17 -19.24 28.57
C PRO A 407 0.84 -17.75 28.32
N TYR A 408 0.02 -17.45 27.30
CA TYR A 408 -0.41 -16.09 26.96
C TYR A 408 -1.17 -15.44 28.09
N LYS A 409 -0.73 -14.24 28.48
CA LYS A 409 -1.42 -13.36 29.41
C LYS A 409 -2.01 -12.19 28.61
N PRO A 410 -3.34 -11.99 28.61
CA PRO A 410 -3.96 -10.82 27.98
C PRO A 410 -3.26 -9.53 28.41
N GLN A 411 -2.93 -8.66 27.45
CA GLN A 411 -2.29 -7.39 27.77
C GLN A 411 -3.34 -6.33 28.09
N ARG A 412 -3.74 -6.26 29.37
CA ARG A 412 -4.68 -5.28 29.91
C ARG A 412 -4.22 -3.84 29.67
N TRP A 413 -5.09 -3.02 29.08
CA TRP A 413 -4.85 -1.59 28.87
C TRP A 413 -4.98 -0.83 30.19
N ARG A 414 -4.03 0.08 30.47
CA ARG A 414 -3.81 0.63 31.83
C ARG A 414 -4.61 1.90 32.12
N GLY A 415 -5.94 1.76 31.99
CA GLY A 415 -6.91 2.67 32.59
C GLY A 415 -7.44 3.74 31.64
N PHE A 416 -8.25 3.31 30.67
CA PHE A 416 -9.13 4.18 29.90
C PHE A 416 -10.00 5.01 30.87
N LYS A 417 -9.69 6.30 31.06
CA LYS A 417 -10.40 7.19 32.00
C LYS A 417 -11.76 7.67 31.46
N ARG A 418 -12.67 6.73 31.15
CA ARG A 418 -14.10 7.03 31.08
C ARG A 418 -14.65 7.12 32.50
N SER A 419 -15.49 8.11 32.75
CA SER A 419 -16.46 8.02 33.86
C SER A 419 -17.30 6.74 33.66
N PRO A 420 -17.61 5.95 34.72
CA PRO A 420 -18.29 4.67 34.57
C PRO A 420 -19.57 4.79 33.73
N ILE A 421 -19.65 3.98 32.68
CA ILE A 421 -20.82 3.94 31.80
C ILE A 421 -22.02 3.47 32.62
N ARG A 422 -23.02 4.35 32.77
CA ARG A 422 -24.30 4.00 33.42
C ARG A 422 -25.07 2.99 32.57
N THR A 423 -24.76 1.72 32.76
CA THR A 423 -25.56 0.60 32.25
C THR A 423 -27.00 0.75 32.77
N ARG A 424 -27.99 0.61 31.88
CA ARG A 424 -29.43 0.81 32.20
C ARG A 424 -30.04 -0.36 33.00
N SER A 425 -29.27 -1.05 33.82
CA SER A 425 -29.66 -2.23 34.59
C SER A 425 -30.25 -1.94 35.97
N ARG A 426 -30.42 -0.65 36.35
CA ARG A 426 -31.18 -0.23 37.55
C ARG A 426 -32.21 0.87 37.26
N CYS A 427 -33.05 0.64 36.26
CA CYS A 427 -34.41 1.20 36.25
C CYS A 427 -35.41 0.16 36.76
N LYS A 428 -35.35 -0.18 38.06
CA LYS A 428 -36.54 -0.77 38.71
C LYS A 428 -37.57 0.33 38.81
N GLN A 429 -38.73 0.13 38.19
CA GLN A 429 -39.85 1.06 38.28
C GLN A 429 -40.31 1.16 39.74
N SER A 430 -40.53 2.39 40.21
CA SER A 430 -41.04 2.67 41.56
C SER A 430 -42.53 2.96 41.48
N ASP A 431 -43.36 1.91 41.42
CA ASP A 431 -44.79 2.06 41.64
C ASP A 431 -45.04 2.50 43.08
N GLY A 432 -45.70 3.64 43.24
CA GLY A 432 -46.00 4.21 44.55
C GLY A 432 -47.44 3.94 44.96
N ASN A 433 -47.65 3.20 46.05
CA ASN A 433 -48.73 3.58 46.96
C ASN A 433 -48.53 3.14 48.42
N ALA A 434 -49.02 3.99 49.31
CA ALA A 434 -48.77 4.05 50.75
C ALA A 434 -49.18 2.83 51.59
N LYS A 435 -48.45 2.56 52.70
CA LYS A 435 -48.91 2.89 54.07
C LYS A 435 -47.88 2.57 55.18
N HIS A 436 -48.09 3.21 56.34
CA HIS A 436 -47.39 3.07 57.62
C HIS A 436 -46.96 1.64 58.02
N ARG A 437 -45.77 1.53 58.63
CA ARG A 437 -45.65 1.46 60.11
C ARG A 437 -44.21 1.72 60.59
N ASP A 438 -44.14 2.12 61.86
CA ASP A 438 -42.95 2.50 62.63
C ASP A 438 -42.29 1.26 63.26
N ASP A 439 -40.96 1.29 63.55
CA ASP A 439 -40.44 1.25 64.94
C ASP A 439 -38.91 1.53 65.05
N SER A 440 -38.55 2.14 66.18
CA SER A 440 -37.28 2.45 66.90
C SER A 440 -35.87 1.96 66.48
N GLY A 441 -34.85 2.77 66.86
CA GLY A 441 -33.40 2.45 66.88
C GLY A 441 -32.52 3.55 66.25
N ASP A 442 -31.96 4.57 66.90
CA ASP A 442 -31.15 4.64 68.15
C ASP A 442 -29.72 4.05 67.97
N ASP A 443 -28.60 4.80 68.02
CA ASP A 443 -28.33 6.27 67.88
C ASP A 443 -26.83 6.45 67.41
N GLY A 444 -26.16 7.61 67.27
CA GLY A 444 -26.44 8.99 67.67
C GLY A 444 -25.45 10.05 67.14
N GLU A 445 -25.31 11.17 67.86
CA GLU A 445 -24.72 12.49 67.52
C GLU A 445 -23.42 12.55 66.66
N GLY A 446 -23.16 13.61 65.86
CA GLY A 446 -23.88 14.88 65.79
C GLY A 446 -23.54 15.80 64.59
N THR A 447 -24.38 16.82 64.43
CA THR A 447 -24.46 17.84 63.35
C THR A 447 -23.97 19.23 63.84
N PRO A 448 -24.08 20.36 63.09
CA PRO A 448 -23.89 20.69 61.66
C PRO A 448 -22.87 21.91 61.58
N PRO A 449 -23.00 23.01 60.79
CA PRO A 449 -23.68 23.29 59.51
C PRO A 449 -22.83 24.02 58.42
N SER A 450 -23.36 24.06 57.20
CA SER A 450 -23.11 25.14 56.22
C SER A 450 -24.17 26.24 56.39
N PRO A 451 -23.91 27.55 56.13
CA PRO A 451 -24.28 28.07 54.80
C PRO A 451 -23.54 29.34 54.28
N THR A 452 -22.96 29.23 53.07
CA THR A 452 -23.08 30.22 51.96
C THR A 452 -22.45 31.66 52.19
N PRO A 453 -22.68 32.74 51.38
CA PRO A 453 -21.54 33.46 50.76
C PRO A 453 -21.46 35.00 50.97
N SER A 454 -20.33 35.65 50.59
CA SER A 454 -20.32 37.03 50.02
C SER A 454 -18.94 37.66 49.69
N ARG A 455 -18.98 38.66 48.78
CA ARG A 455 -18.09 39.85 48.61
C ARG A 455 -16.63 39.74 48.07
N LEU A 456 -16.49 40.18 46.82
CA LEU A 456 -15.44 41.09 46.31
C LEU A 456 -15.84 42.58 46.59
N PRO A 457 -15.14 43.66 46.14
CA PRO A 457 -13.80 43.85 45.54
C PRO A 457 -12.96 45.02 46.21
N HIS A 458 -11.96 45.57 45.48
CA HIS A 458 -11.31 46.91 45.63
C HIS A 458 -10.23 47.08 46.74
N THR A 459 -9.17 47.91 46.61
CA THR A 459 -8.66 48.79 45.51
C THR A 459 -7.16 49.13 45.66
N GLN A 460 -6.49 49.45 44.53
CA GLN A 460 -5.26 50.30 44.40
C GLN A 460 -3.96 49.76 45.05
N GLY A 461 -2.75 50.23 44.70
CA GLY A 461 -2.35 51.34 43.82
C GLY A 461 -1.08 51.09 42.96
N LYS A 462 -0.45 52.17 42.48
CA LYS A 462 0.64 52.17 41.45
C LYS A 462 2.06 52.30 42.06
N ALA A 463 3.06 52.16 41.17
CA ALA A 463 4.38 52.83 41.14
C ALA A 463 5.61 52.13 41.80
N ILE A 464 6.88 52.38 41.41
CA ILE A 464 7.53 52.58 40.08
C ILE A 464 9.09 52.61 40.25
N VAL A 465 9.88 52.31 39.19
CA VAL A 465 11.30 52.74 38.94
C VAL A 465 12.50 52.15 39.75
N THR A 466 13.38 51.40 39.03
CA THR A 466 14.89 51.35 39.06
C THR A 466 15.69 50.99 40.34
N SER A 467 16.96 50.53 40.35
CA SER A 467 17.91 49.82 39.43
C SER A 467 19.16 49.37 40.27
N THR A 468 20.41 49.03 39.85
CA THR A 468 21.22 49.15 38.61
C THR A 468 22.41 48.14 38.56
N VAL A 469 23.35 48.33 37.62
CA VAL A 469 24.62 47.62 37.30
C VAL A 469 25.62 47.26 38.42
N ALA A 470 26.27 46.08 38.29
CA ALA A 470 27.70 45.90 37.91
C ALA A 470 27.99 44.39 37.67
N GLY A 471 28.97 43.93 36.87
CA GLY A 471 29.85 44.62 35.92
C GLY A 471 31.27 44.01 35.83
N SER A 472 31.60 43.25 34.77
CA SER A 472 33.00 42.84 34.45
C SER A 472 33.18 42.46 32.96
N VAL A 473 34.41 42.55 32.45
CA VAL A 473 34.75 42.60 31.01
C VAL A 473 36.09 41.92 30.68
N ARG A 474 36.15 41.14 29.59
CA ARG A 474 37.28 40.95 28.62
C ARG A 474 36.75 40.14 27.43
N LYS A 475 36.63 40.74 26.23
CA LYS A 475 37.65 40.84 25.16
C LYS A 475 38.15 39.48 24.68
N GLU A 476 37.67 38.96 23.55
CA GLU A 476 37.89 39.37 22.15
C GLU A 476 39.20 38.85 21.53
N ALA A 477 39.07 38.01 20.51
CA ALA A 477 40.06 37.81 19.46
C ALA A 477 39.31 37.47 18.15
N GLN A 478 39.17 38.43 17.24
CA GLN A 478 38.56 38.20 15.93
C GLN A 478 39.59 37.65 14.94
N GLN A 479 39.21 36.67 14.12
CA GLN A 479 39.73 36.54 12.76
C GLN A 479 38.60 36.32 11.77
N SER A 480 38.61 37.11 10.70
CA SER A 480 37.51 37.22 9.75
C SER A 480 37.62 36.21 8.60
N LYS A 481 36.53 35.48 8.32
CA LYS A 481 36.25 34.96 6.97
C LYS A 481 34.83 35.34 6.55
N LYS A 482 34.72 36.15 5.49
CA LYS A 482 33.45 36.58 4.90
C LYS A 482 32.81 35.42 4.12
N GLY A 483 32.00 34.60 4.78
CA GLY A 483 31.05 33.72 4.11
C GLY A 483 29.80 34.51 3.70
N ARG A 484 29.31 34.32 2.47
CA ARG A 484 27.99 34.84 2.07
C ARG A 484 26.91 34.09 2.85
N GLN A 485 26.20 34.77 3.74
CA GLN A 485 24.89 34.29 4.18
C GLN A 485 23.90 34.44 3.02
N GLN A 486 23.71 33.37 2.23
CA GLN A 486 22.49 33.24 1.44
C GLN A 486 21.32 33.03 2.40
N SER A 487 20.21 33.68 2.11
CA SER A 487 18.99 33.60 2.92
C SER A 487 18.45 32.17 2.93
N GLN A 488 18.39 31.55 4.11
CA GLN A 488 17.63 30.32 4.34
C GLN A 488 16.12 30.60 4.25
N GLY A 489 15.61 30.76 3.02
CA GLY A 489 14.20 30.46 2.77
C GLY A 489 13.95 28.98 3.07
N LYS A 490 12.78 28.64 3.63
CA LYS A 490 12.41 27.24 3.90
C LYS A 490 12.65 26.41 2.63
N GLN A 491 13.46 25.35 2.72
CA GLN A 491 13.60 24.39 1.63
C GLN A 491 12.22 23.80 1.32
N GLN A 492 11.68 24.14 0.15
CA GLN A 492 10.45 23.53 -0.34
C GLN A 492 10.66 22.03 -0.53
N ASN A 493 9.69 21.24 -0.06
CA ASN A 493 9.75 19.78 -0.18
C ASN A 493 9.77 19.39 -1.67
N ILE A 494 10.63 18.44 -2.03
CA ILE A 494 10.78 18.02 -3.43
C ILE A 494 9.47 17.45 -4.02
N LYS A 495 8.57 16.90 -3.22
CA LYS A 495 7.25 16.43 -3.67
C LYS A 495 6.44 17.57 -4.32
N GLU A 496 6.37 18.71 -3.64
CA GLU A 496 5.58 19.89 -4.04
C GLU A 496 6.25 20.75 -5.12
N ARG A 497 7.59 20.86 -5.09
CA ARG A 497 8.35 21.76 -5.97
C ARG A 497 8.14 21.43 -7.47
N PRO A 498 7.86 22.42 -8.35
CA PRO A 498 7.65 22.15 -9.77
C PRO A 498 8.93 21.72 -10.50
N PHE A 499 8.76 20.98 -11.59
CA PHE A 499 9.85 20.66 -12.52
C PHE A 499 10.35 21.91 -13.26
N CYS A 500 11.62 21.89 -13.69
CA CYS A 500 12.13 22.86 -14.66
C CYS A 500 11.44 22.70 -16.01
N THR A 501 11.23 23.82 -16.73
CA THR A 501 10.65 23.78 -18.07
C THR A 501 11.55 23.04 -19.04
N THR A 502 10.93 22.37 -20.02
CA THR A 502 11.61 21.61 -21.06
C THR A 502 12.62 22.46 -21.84
N GLN A 503 12.33 23.76 -22.06
CA GLN A 503 13.25 24.70 -22.69
C GLN A 503 14.44 25.10 -21.79
N CYS A 504 14.24 25.21 -20.47
CA CYS A 504 15.34 25.41 -19.52
C CYS A 504 16.32 24.22 -19.55
N LEU A 505 15.81 22.99 -19.58
CA LEU A 505 16.66 21.80 -19.66
C LEU A 505 17.31 21.63 -21.05
N LEU A 506 16.66 22.06 -22.13
CA LEU A 506 17.28 22.12 -23.47
C LEU A 506 18.42 23.15 -23.52
N GLY A 507 18.26 24.29 -22.86
CA GLY A 507 19.32 25.29 -22.64
C GLY A 507 20.52 24.69 -21.91
N LEU A 508 20.28 23.98 -20.80
CA LEU A 508 21.30 23.25 -20.04
C LEU A 508 22.03 22.18 -20.88
N ALA A 509 21.31 21.45 -21.73
CA ALA A 509 21.87 20.41 -22.60
C ALA A 509 22.72 20.96 -23.77
N SER A 510 22.46 22.20 -24.19
CA SER A 510 22.95 22.74 -25.47
C SER A 510 23.83 24.00 -25.33
N GLY A 511 24.08 24.48 -24.11
CA GLY A 511 24.72 25.79 -23.88
C GLY A 511 23.84 26.98 -24.31
N GLY A 512 22.52 26.81 -24.25
CA GLY A 512 21.54 27.80 -24.69
C GLY A 512 21.28 28.93 -23.68
N ARG A 513 20.26 29.75 -23.96
CA ARG A 513 19.81 30.81 -23.05
C ARG A 513 18.89 30.27 -21.96
N MET A 514 18.95 30.90 -20.78
CA MET A 514 18.02 30.69 -19.67
C MET A 514 16.56 30.92 -20.08
N ASP A 515 15.66 29.99 -19.77
CA ASP A 515 14.20 30.21 -19.88
C ASP A 515 13.68 30.94 -18.63
N GLY A 516 13.35 32.21 -18.79
CA GLY A 516 12.77 33.06 -17.73
C GLY A 516 11.37 32.62 -17.27
N ARG A 517 10.70 31.70 -17.97
CA ARG A 517 9.44 31.08 -17.52
C ARG A 517 9.64 29.82 -16.70
N CYS A 518 10.88 29.37 -16.48
CA CYS A 518 11.16 28.27 -15.57
C CYS A 518 10.79 28.68 -14.14
N PRO A 519 9.95 27.92 -13.41
CA PRO A 519 9.56 28.28 -12.03
C PRO A 519 10.75 28.23 -11.06
N ASN A 520 11.80 27.49 -11.41
CA ASN A 520 13.03 27.35 -10.64
C ASN A 520 14.15 28.32 -11.11
N SER A 521 13.85 29.25 -12.04
CA SER A 521 14.82 30.14 -12.70
C SER A 521 15.67 30.97 -11.72
N GLN A 522 15.10 31.37 -10.58
CA GLN A 522 15.79 32.17 -9.56
C GLN A 522 16.95 31.41 -8.91
N ASP A 523 16.83 30.07 -8.79
CA ASP A 523 17.84 29.21 -8.17
C ASP A 523 18.99 28.85 -9.11
N HIS A 524 18.77 28.94 -10.42
CA HIS A 524 19.73 28.52 -11.45
C HIS A 524 20.91 29.50 -11.64
N GLY A 525 20.76 30.75 -11.19
CA GLY A 525 21.75 31.81 -11.43
C GLY A 525 21.64 32.44 -12.84
N GLN A 526 22.71 33.12 -13.25
CA GLN A 526 22.72 33.98 -14.45
C GLN A 526 22.99 33.25 -15.77
N GLN A 527 23.55 32.05 -15.73
CA GLN A 527 23.92 31.23 -16.88
C GLN A 527 23.71 29.75 -16.54
N HIS A 528 23.47 28.93 -17.56
CA HIS A 528 23.40 27.48 -17.37
C HIS A 528 24.74 26.89 -16.91
N LEU A 529 24.68 25.87 -16.05
CA LEU A 529 25.80 24.96 -15.86
C LEU A 529 26.19 24.30 -17.20
N HIS A 530 27.44 23.88 -17.33
CA HIS A 530 27.81 22.95 -18.40
C HIS A 530 27.24 21.56 -18.10
N GLN A 531 26.79 20.83 -19.14
CA GLN A 531 26.13 19.52 -19.00
C GLN A 531 26.95 18.53 -18.15
N LEU A 532 28.28 18.47 -18.36
CA LEU A 532 29.17 17.59 -17.60
C LEU A 532 29.31 17.99 -16.12
N ASP A 533 29.22 19.28 -15.81
CA ASP A 533 29.27 19.77 -14.42
C ASP A 533 27.97 19.49 -13.68
N PHE A 534 26.82 19.66 -14.35
CA PHE A 534 25.53 19.21 -13.83
C PHE A 534 25.58 17.70 -13.48
N LEU A 535 26.01 16.85 -14.43
CA LEU A 535 26.11 15.40 -14.23
C LEU A 535 27.10 15.01 -13.12
N ARG A 536 28.20 15.76 -12.96
CA ARG A 536 29.17 15.57 -11.88
C ARG A 536 28.58 15.93 -10.52
N LEU A 537 28.00 17.12 -10.38
CA LEU A 537 27.47 17.62 -9.12
C LEU A 537 26.29 16.78 -8.63
N VAL A 538 25.35 16.41 -9.51
CA VAL A 538 24.20 15.56 -9.13
C VAL A 538 24.63 14.14 -8.77
N ARG A 539 25.72 13.62 -9.35
CA ARG A 539 26.30 12.31 -8.97
C ARG A 539 26.89 12.32 -7.57
N THR A 540 27.57 13.40 -7.19
CA THR A 540 28.07 13.61 -5.82
C THR A 540 26.91 13.76 -4.85
N GLN A 541 25.95 14.64 -5.14
CA GLN A 541 24.78 14.86 -4.29
C GLN A 541 24.02 13.55 -4.05
N LEU A 542 23.66 12.78 -5.09
CA LEU A 542 22.91 11.51 -4.92
C LEU A 542 23.67 10.41 -4.14
N ALA A 543 24.94 10.60 -3.81
CA ALA A 543 25.73 9.72 -2.94
C ALA A 543 25.82 10.23 -1.48
N GLU A 544 25.71 11.54 -1.25
CA GLU A 544 25.84 12.20 0.06
C GLU A 544 24.47 12.54 0.67
N ASP A 545 23.55 13.03 -0.17
CA ASP A 545 22.19 13.42 0.16
C ASP A 545 21.26 12.18 0.21
N ARG A 546 21.21 11.57 1.40
CA ARG A 546 20.48 10.30 1.66
C ARG A 546 19.46 10.44 2.81
N GLY A 547 19.18 11.66 3.27
CA GLY A 547 18.28 11.97 4.39
C GLY A 547 16.78 11.82 4.09
N PRO A 548 15.90 12.14 5.05
CA PRO A 548 14.44 12.19 4.86
C PRO A 548 13.99 13.44 4.08
N ASP A 549 14.77 14.51 4.16
CA ASP A 549 14.64 15.78 3.45
C ASP A 549 15.37 15.82 2.09
N ALA A 550 15.92 14.67 1.67
CA ALA A 550 16.76 14.56 0.49
C ALA A 550 16.07 14.97 -0.81
N ASP A 551 16.86 15.52 -1.73
CA ASP A 551 16.42 16.05 -3.01
C ASP A 551 16.23 14.96 -4.09
N VAL A 552 15.69 13.81 -3.67
CA VAL A 552 15.28 12.69 -4.54
C VAL A 552 14.06 11.97 -3.97
N VAL A 553 13.03 11.77 -4.79
CA VAL A 553 11.79 11.04 -4.42
C VAL A 553 11.31 10.16 -5.58
N PRO A 554 10.85 8.91 -5.35
CA PRO A 554 10.20 8.13 -6.40
C PRO A 554 8.91 8.81 -6.88
N LEU A 555 8.65 8.75 -8.19
CA LEU A 555 7.39 9.22 -8.79
C LEU A 555 6.29 8.14 -8.79
N HIS A 556 6.55 6.98 -8.20
CA HIS A 556 5.73 5.77 -8.19
C HIS A 556 5.47 5.12 -9.57
N LEU A 557 5.76 5.82 -10.66
CA LEU A 557 5.75 5.31 -12.04
C LEU A 557 6.88 4.28 -12.25
N SER A 558 6.52 3.07 -12.67
CA SER A 558 7.46 1.97 -12.99
C SER A 558 7.03 1.25 -14.27
N GLY A 559 7.96 1.12 -15.21
CA GLY A 559 7.78 0.36 -16.45
C GLY A 559 8.37 -1.06 -16.37
N SER A 560 8.56 -1.68 -17.54
CA SER A 560 9.16 -3.00 -17.75
C SER A 560 10.56 -3.18 -17.13
N ILE A 561 11.32 -2.08 -17.06
CA ILE A 561 12.77 -2.07 -16.86
C ILE A 561 13.25 -1.15 -15.74
N GLY A 562 12.48 -0.11 -15.44
CA GLY A 562 12.93 0.96 -14.57
C GLY A 562 11.80 1.73 -13.90
N SER A 563 12.18 2.47 -12.87
CA SER A 563 11.29 3.37 -12.15
C SER A 563 11.73 4.81 -12.30
N LEU A 564 10.77 5.73 -12.32
CA LEU A 564 11.03 7.16 -12.43
C LEU A 564 11.18 7.79 -11.04
N PHE A 565 12.20 8.61 -10.90
CA PHE A 565 12.46 9.44 -9.72
C PHE A 565 12.45 10.91 -10.12
N LYS A 566 12.07 11.78 -9.19
CA LYS A 566 12.18 13.23 -9.28
C LYS A 566 13.40 13.65 -8.47
N VAL A 567 14.29 14.45 -9.05
CA VAL A 567 15.54 14.89 -8.42
C VAL A 567 15.68 16.41 -8.53
N ARG A 568 16.23 17.07 -7.50
CA ARG A 568 16.67 18.46 -7.52
C ARG A 568 18.20 18.51 -7.33
N LEU A 569 18.92 19.25 -8.17
CA LEU A 569 20.31 19.62 -7.89
C LEU A 569 20.31 20.78 -6.90
N SER A 570 20.55 20.53 -5.61
CA SER A 570 20.28 21.48 -4.52
C SER A 570 21.02 22.81 -4.67
N CYS A 571 22.25 22.80 -5.19
CA CYS A 571 23.08 23.99 -5.35
C CYS A 571 22.71 24.91 -6.52
N TYR A 572 21.81 24.48 -7.42
CA TYR A 572 21.31 25.28 -8.56
C TYR A 572 19.79 25.14 -8.81
N GLY A 573 19.06 24.43 -7.95
CA GLY A 573 17.61 24.23 -8.04
C GLY A 573 17.08 23.46 -9.28
N TYR A 574 17.93 22.97 -10.19
CA TYR A 574 17.48 22.21 -11.38
C TYR A 574 16.69 20.97 -10.96
N THR A 575 15.40 20.92 -11.29
CA THR A 575 14.45 19.90 -10.83
C THR A 575 13.90 19.13 -12.04
N LEU A 576 14.13 17.82 -12.11
CA LEU A 576 13.92 17.00 -13.32
C LEU A 576 13.59 15.53 -13.02
N VAL A 577 13.46 14.71 -14.08
CA VAL A 577 13.16 13.27 -14.01
C VAL A 577 14.43 12.44 -14.17
N VAL A 578 14.44 11.28 -13.53
CA VAL A 578 15.51 10.28 -13.59
C VAL A 578 14.89 8.90 -13.84
N LYS A 579 15.13 8.29 -15.01
CA LYS A 579 14.79 6.87 -15.27
C LYS A 579 15.93 6.01 -14.71
N GLY A 580 15.67 5.30 -13.62
CA GLY A 580 16.63 4.37 -13.02
C GLY A 580 16.37 2.92 -13.44
N VAL A 581 17.42 2.14 -13.70
CA VAL A 581 17.34 0.72 -14.10
C VAL A 581 18.25 -0.19 -13.26
N GLU A 582 17.89 -1.47 -13.15
CA GLU A 582 18.77 -2.52 -12.62
C GLU A 582 19.95 -2.81 -13.55
N THR A 583 21.07 -3.32 -13.00
CA THR A 583 22.29 -3.65 -13.76
C THR A 583 22.07 -4.68 -14.88
N LEU A 584 21.04 -5.54 -14.80
CA LEU A 584 20.73 -6.49 -15.88
C LEU A 584 20.23 -5.80 -17.15
N ASP A 585 19.50 -4.70 -17.00
CA ASP A 585 18.88 -3.97 -18.11
C ASP A 585 19.73 -2.74 -18.55
N LEU A 586 20.95 -2.57 -17.99
CA LEU A 586 21.92 -1.53 -18.38
C LEU A 586 22.18 -1.49 -19.88
N ALA A 587 22.22 -2.65 -20.56
CA ALA A 587 22.40 -2.70 -22.01
C ALA A 587 21.29 -1.97 -22.78
N ARG A 588 20.05 -2.03 -22.29
CA ARG A 588 18.89 -1.34 -22.88
C ARG A 588 18.90 0.15 -22.54
N LEU A 589 19.30 0.56 -21.34
CA LEU A 589 19.46 1.99 -21.02
C LEU A 589 20.61 2.65 -21.82
N CYS A 590 21.71 1.94 -22.03
CA CYS A 590 22.80 2.37 -22.90
C CYS A 590 22.40 2.43 -24.39
N HIS A 591 21.36 1.69 -24.79
CA HIS A 591 20.77 1.77 -26.12
C HIS A 591 19.79 2.95 -26.23
N GLU A 592 18.87 3.08 -25.28
CA GLU A 592 17.95 4.21 -25.15
C GLU A 592 18.68 5.57 -25.17
N ASN A 593 19.80 5.72 -24.45
CA ASN A 593 20.62 6.94 -24.50
C ASN A 593 21.12 7.25 -25.92
N LYS A 594 21.54 6.24 -26.71
CA LYS A 594 21.96 6.43 -28.11
C LYS A 594 20.80 6.84 -29.02
N VAL A 595 19.59 6.36 -28.72
CA VAL A 595 18.38 6.79 -29.42
C VAL A 595 18.08 8.26 -29.10
N TYR A 596 18.13 8.68 -27.84
CA TYR A 596 18.05 10.10 -27.48
C TYR A 596 19.14 10.94 -28.18
N ASP A 597 20.39 10.47 -28.24
CA ASP A 597 21.49 11.14 -28.96
C ASP A 597 21.19 11.32 -30.45
N ARG A 598 20.60 10.30 -31.10
CA ARG A 598 20.15 10.38 -32.49
C ARG A 598 18.98 11.35 -32.68
N LEU A 599 18.12 11.49 -31.68
CA LEU A 599 16.91 12.31 -31.71
C LEU A 599 17.09 13.73 -31.14
N ARG A 600 18.32 14.15 -30.80
CA ARG A 600 18.70 15.51 -30.40
C ARG A 600 17.98 16.64 -31.18
N PRO A 601 17.79 16.59 -32.52
CA PRO A 601 17.10 17.66 -33.27
C PRO A 601 15.61 17.89 -32.94
N ILE A 602 14.96 16.93 -32.26
CA ILE A 602 13.52 17.01 -31.89
C ILE A 602 13.26 16.91 -30.37
N GLN A 603 14.32 16.81 -29.57
CA GLN A 603 14.24 16.93 -28.12
C GLN A 603 13.66 18.30 -27.72
N GLY A 604 12.83 18.29 -26.69
CA GLY A 604 12.12 19.48 -26.18
C GLY A 604 11.00 20.01 -27.08
N LYS A 605 10.55 19.22 -28.07
CA LYS A 605 9.39 19.52 -28.93
C LYS A 605 8.46 18.33 -29.17
N HIS A 606 9.04 17.14 -29.36
CA HIS A 606 8.30 15.89 -29.59
C HIS A 606 8.76 14.74 -28.69
N ILE A 607 9.87 14.93 -27.96
CA ILE A 607 10.60 13.93 -27.17
C ILE A 607 11.25 14.67 -25.98
N PRO A 608 11.36 14.06 -24.78
CA PRO A 608 12.04 14.68 -23.64
C PRO A 608 13.49 15.09 -23.94
N VAL A 609 13.97 16.11 -23.22
CA VAL A 609 15.39 16.49 -23.25
C VAL A 609 16.17 15.49 -22.42
N CYS A 610 17.20 14.88 -23.00
CA CYS A 610 18.09 13.95 -22.32
C CYS A 610 19.40 14.65 -21.94
N LEU A 611 19.66 14.76 -20.64
CA LEU A 611 20.94 15.28 -20.12
C LEU A 611 22.02 14.20 -20.04
N GLY A 612 21.69 12.93 -20.30
CA GLY A 612 22.63 11.80 -20.36
C GLY A 612 22.55 10.87 -19.16
N ARG A 613 23.42 9.85 -19.18
CA ARG A 613 23.43 8.71 -18.26
C ARG A 613 24.59 8.79 -17.26
N ILE A 614 24.35 8.42 -16.00
CA ILE A 614 25.40 8.20 -14.99
C ILE A 614 25.26 6.84 -14.30
N ASP A 615 26.37 6.41 -13.70
CA ASP A 615 26.46 5.23 -12.84
C ASP A 615 26.62 5.69 -11.39
N LEU A 616 25.62 5.47 -10.54
CA LEU A 616 25.61 5.94 -9.16
C LEU A 616 26.63 5.20 -8.28
N ALA A 617 27.11 5.86 -7.23
CA ALA A 617 27.94 5.23 -6.21
C ALA A 617 27.08 4.31 -5.32
N LEU A 618 26.07 4.89 -4.68
CA LEU A 618 24.98 4.19 -3.99
C LEU A 618 23.72 4.20 -4.88
N PRO A 619 23.01 3.07 -5.04
CA PRO A 619 21.83 3.00 -5.90
C PRO A 619 20.65 3.78 -5.32
N LEU A 620 19.63 4.04 -6.14
CA LEU A 620 18.30 4.40 -5.66
C LEU A 620 17.49 3.13 -5.38
N TYR A 621 16.54 3.20 -4.44
CA TYR A 621 15.68 2.09 -4.05
C TYR A 621 14.21 2.45 -4.26
N TYR A 622 13.44 1.53 -4.82
CA TYR A 622 11.98 1.62 -4.87
C TYR A 622 11.38 0.23 -5.14
N ASN A 623 10.32 -0.16 -4.42
CA ASN A 623 9.48 -1.30 -4.78
C ASN A 623 10.23 -2.66 -4.97
N SER A 624 11.25 -2.93 -4.14
CA SER A 624 12.25 -4.03 -4.24
C SER A 624 13.33 -3.91 -5.32
N GLY A 625 13.24 -2.95 -6.24
CA GLY A 625 14.26 -2.68 -7.26
C GLY A 625 15.46 -1.89 -6.72
N VAL A 626 16.63 -2.13 -7.33
CA VAL A 626 17.93 -1.55 -6.94
C VAL A 626 18.56 -0.85 -8.15
N TYR A 627 18.34 0.45 -8.26
CA TYR A 627 18.59 1.23 -9.48
C TYR A 627 19.96 1.91 -9.40
N LYS A 628 20.99 1.28 -9.97
CA LYS A 628 22.36 1.81 -9.99
C LYS A 628 22.69 2.67 -11.21
N HIS A 629 22.00 2.44 -12.32
CA HIS A 629 22.26 3.10 -13.60
C HIS A 629 21.08 4.00 -13.92
N VAL A 630 21.34 5.28 -14.19
CA VAL A 630 20.26 6.27 -14.32
C VAL A 630 20.45 7.19 -15.52
N LEU A 631 19.33 7.62 -16.10
CA LEU A 631 19.24 8.52 -17.25
C LEU A 631 18.43 9.77 -16.87
N PHE A 632 19.02 10.95 -17.04
CA PHE A 632 18.38 12.23 -16.71
C PHE A 632 17.55 12.75 -17.89
N LEU A 633 16.26 12.99 -17.63
CA LEU A 633 15.28 13.43 -18.61
C LEU A 633 14.51 14.66 -18.12
N SER A 634 14.02 15.50 -19.04
CA SER A 634 13.00 16.49 -18.70
C SER A 634 11.70 15.81 -18.28
N TRP A 635 10.86 16.50 -17.50
CA TRP A 635 9.47 16.08 -17.34
C TRP A 635 8.79 16.09 -18.72
N ALA A 636 8.05 15.02 -19.01
CA ALA A 636 7.46 14.78 -20.31
C ALA A 636 5.97 15.14 -20.37
N GLY A 637 5.35 15.42 -19.21
CA GLY A 637 3.92 15.62 -19.09
C GLY A 637 3.17 14.40 -18.54
N VAL A 638 1.85 14.47 -18.60
CA VAL A 638 0.92 13.42 -18.15
C VAL A 638 0.49 12.51 -19.32
N PRO A 639 0.04 11.27 -19.09
CA PRO A 639 -0.49 10.41 -20.15
C PRO A 639 -1.63 11.09 -20.92
N LEU A 640 -1.54 11.11 -22.26
CA LEU A 640 -2.53 11.77 -23.11
C LEU A 640 -3.93 11.10 -23.01
N PHE A 641 -3.97 9.83 -22.62
CA PHE A 641 -5.15 8.97 -22.63
C PHE A 641 -5.55 8.47 -21.23
N ASP A 642 -5.34 9.31 -20.21
CA ASP A 642 -5.89 9.10 -18.87
C ASP A 642 -7.37 9.55 -18.80
N THR A 643 -8.13 8.94 -17.89
CA THR A 643 -9.57 9.16 -17.66
C THR A 643 -9.98 10.60 -17.33
N THR A 644 -9.03 11.46 -17.00
CA THR A 644 -9.23 12.89 -16.71
C THR A 644 -8.93 13.81 -17.89
N ASN A 645 -8.36 13.30 -18.99
CA ASN A 645 -7.82 14.11 -20.08
C ASN A 645 -8.68 14.05 -21.35
N GLU A 646 -9.19 15.20 -21.79
CA GLU A 646 -9.95 15.31 -23.04
C GLU A 646 -9.02 15.22 -24.26
N ALA A 647 -8.80 14.01 -24.78
CA ALA A 647 -8.10 13.79 -26.04
C ALA A 647 -8.94 14.24 -27.24
N ALA A 648 -8.44 15.21 -27.99
CA ALA A 648 -9.14 15.86 -29.10
C ALA A 648 -8.68 15.31 -30.47
N LYS A 649 -9.49 15.49 -31.52
CA LYS A 649 -9.12 15.04 -32.88
C LYS A 649 -7.80 15.63 -33.38
N ALA A 650 -7.46 16.85 -32.96
CA ALA A 650 -6.18 17.50 -33.28
C ALA A 650 -4.95 16.76 -32.71
N ASP A 651 -5.12 15.96 -31.65
CA ASP A 651 -4.02 15.17 -31.09
C ASP A 651 -3.63 14.00 -32.00
N ILE A 652 -4.53 13.50 -32.85
CA ILE A 652 -4.23 12.49 -33.88
C ILE A 652 -3.14 13.02 -34.83
N ASP A 653 -3.32 14.25 -35.31
CA ASP A 653 -2.36 14.92 -36.20
C ASP A 653 -1.06 15.28 -35.48
N ALA A 654 -1.12 15.68 -34.20
CA ALA A 654 0.05 15.98 -33.40
C ALA A 654 0.91 14.73 -33.11
N VAL A 655 0.28 13.60 -32.76
CA VAL A 655 0.94 12.29 -32.60
C VAL A 655 1.53 11.83 -33.93
N ALA A 656 0.75 11.87 -35.02
CA ALA A 656 1.23 11.51 -36.35
C ALA A 656 2.41 12.38 -36.80
N GLN A 657 2.41 13.68 -36.47
CA GLN A 657 3.54 14.58 -36.74
C GLN A 657 4.79 14.20 -35.91
N ALA A 658 4.63 13.91 -34.62
CA ALA A 658 5.74 13.53 -33.74
C ALA A 658 6.41 12.22 -34.22
N TYR A 659 5.62 11.18 -34.53
CA TYR A 659 6.12 9.92 -35.09
C TYR A 659 6.81 10.15 -36.46
N LYS A 660 6.20 10.88 -37.39
CA LYS A 660 6.84 11.25 -38.68
C LYS A 660 8.19 11.96 -38.48
N LYS A 661 8.32 12.83 -37.48
CA LYS A 661 9.58 13.54 -37.16
C LYS A 661 10.65 12.61 -36.61
N MET A 662 10.29 11.61 -35.81
CA MET A 662 11.18 10.56 -35.32
C MET A 662 11.61 9.60 -36.46
N HIS A 663 10.66 9.13 -37.27
CA HIS A 663 10.89 8.25 -38.42
C HIS A 663 11.85 8.89 -39.44
N ASN A 664 11.70 10.19 -39.71
CA ASN A 664 12.60 10.96 -40.58
C ASN A 664 14.06 11.02 -40.09
N LEU A 665 14.33 10.77 -38.80
CA LEU A 665 15.69 10.65 -38.26
C LEU A 665 16.22 9.20 -38.32
N GLY A 666 15.43 8.26 -38.83
CA GLY A 666 15.76 6.85 -38.97
C GLY A 666 15.56 6.03 -37.69
N VAL A 667 14.65 6.45 -36.80
CA VAL A 667 14.31 5.70 -35.58
C VAL A 667 12.90 5.16 -35.65
N LEU A 668 12.74 3.87 -35.35
CA LEU A 668 11.47 3.13 -35.25
C LEU A 668 11.24 2.78 -33.78
N HIS A 669 10.06 2.98 -33.21
CA HIS A 669 9.82 2.85 -31.76
C HIS A 669 9.75 1.39 -31.26
N ARG A 670 9.17 0.48 -32.06
CA ARG A 670 8.86 -0.92 -31.70
C ARG A 670 7.97 -1.11 -30.45
N ASP A 671 7.41 -0.03 -29.91
CA ASP A 671 6.49 -0.01 -28.76
C ASP A 671 5.55 1.20 -28.87
N ALA A 672 4.96 1.41 -30.05
CA ALA A 672 4.18 2.59 -30.38
C ALA A 672 2.76 2.52 -29.79
N GLU A 673 2.67 2.59 -28.47
CA GLU A 673 1.44 2.43 -27.69
C GLU A 673 0.98 3.71 -26.99
N LEU A 674 -0.31 3.78 -26.66
CA LEU A 674 -0.95 4.95 -26.03
C LEU A 674 -0.28 5.40 -24.73
N ARG A 675 0.21 4.44 -23.92
CA ARG A 675 0.97 4.70 -22.68
C ARG A 675 2.27 5.49 -22.89
N ASN A 676 2.85 5.43 -24.08
CA ASN A 676 4.14 6.05 -24.42
C ASN A 676 3.96 7.45 -25.06
N VAL A 677 2.71 7.96 -25.07
CA VAL A 677 2.33 9.26 -25.62
C VAL A 677 1.81 10.16 -24.50
N LEU A 678 2.60 11.16 -24.15
CA LEU A 678 2.35 12.09 -23.05
C LEU A 678 2.07 13.50 -23.58
N ARG A 679 1.40 14.35 -22.79
CA ARG A 679 1.20 15.78 -23.07
C ARG A 679 1.90 16.64 -22.04
N ASP A 680 2.87 17.45 -22.46
CA ASP A 680 3.51 18.48 -21.63
C ASP A 680 2.47 19.53 -21.21
N THR A 681 2.19 19.60 -19.91
CA THR A 681 1.20 20.52 -19.32
C THR A 681 1.59 22.00 -19.42
N ALA A 682 2.88 22.31 -19.64
CA ALA A 682 3.36 23.69 -19.76
C ALA A 682 3.32 24.23 -21.21
N THR A 683 3.17 23.36 -22.21
CA THR A 683 3.19 23.75 -23.64
C THR A 683 2.05 23.16 -24.47
N GLY A 684 1.29 22.20 -23.93
CA GLY A 684 0.28 21.43 -24.65
C GLY A 684 0.84 20.41 -25.65
N SER A 685 2.17 20.37 -25.84
CA SER A 685 2.83 19.56 -26.87
C SER A 685 2.89 18.07 -26.53
N ILE A 686 2.89 17.25 -27.58
CA ILE A 686 2.96 15.78 -27.47
C ILE A 686 4.41 15.34 -27.35
N MET A 687 4.70 14.55 -26.31
CA MET A 687 6.01 13.94 -26.03
C MET A 687 5.91 12.42 -26.15
N ILE A 688 6.76 11.83 -27.00
CA ILE A 688 6.95 10.39 -27.12
C ILE A 688 8.04 9.96 -26.13
N VAL A 689 7.85 8.83 -25.44
CA VAL A 689 8.76 8.31 -24.41
C VAL A 689 9.01 6.80 -24.53
N ASP A 690 10.03 6.33 -23.81
CA ASP A 690 10.40 4.92 -23.62
C ASP A 690 11.00 4.19 -24.84
N PHE A 691 12.15 4.70 -25.30
CA PHE A 691 12.87 4.17 -26.47
C PHE A 691 13.71 2.91 -26.18
N GLU A 692 13.41 2.18 -25.09
CA GLU A 692 14.16 0.98 -24.68
C GLU A 692 14.03 -0.22 -25.65
N ARG A 693 13.00 -0.19 -26.51
CA ARG A 693 12.76 -1.17 -27.59
C ARG A 693 13.11 -0.65 -28.99
N ALA A 694 13.42 0.63 -29.15
CA ALA A 694 13.49 1.30 -30.45
C ALA A 694 14.66 0.79 -31.33
N GLU A 695 14.51 0.85 -32.65
CA GLU A 695 15.54 0.47 -33.62
C GLU A 695 16.06 1.70 -34.38
N VAL A 696 17.37 1.79 -34.56
CA VAL A 696 18.03 2.86 -35.34
C VAL A 696 18.43 2.29 -36.70
N SER A 697 17.69 2.66 -37.75
CA SER A 697 17.97 2.25 -39.13
C SER A 697 19.11 3.07 -39.73
N CYS A 698 20.31 2.52 -39.69
CA CYS A 698 21.44 3.00 -40.49
C CYS A 698 21.18 2.76 -41.98
N ARG A 699 20.63 3.76 -42.70
CA ARG A 699 20.77 3.81 -44.16
C ARG A 699 22.29 3.83 -44.48
N PRO A 700 22.82 2.94 -45.34
CA PRO A 700 24.21 3.01 -45.76
C PRO A 700 24.54 4.39 -46.36
N PRO A 701 25.76 4.93 -46.18
CA PRO A 701 26.18 6.09 -46.94
C PRO A 701 26.10 5.75 -48.44
N LEU A 702 25.52 6.66 -49.24
CA LEU A 702 25.43 6.49 -50.69
C LEU A 702 26.83 6.31 -51.25
N GLY A 703 27.14 5.11 -51.75
CA GLY A 703 28.43 4.81 -52.34
C GLY A 703 28.70 5.70 -53.56
N LEU A 704 29.96 6.12 -53.74
CA LEU A 704 30.32 6.97 -54.86
C LEU A 704 29.95 6.30 -56.19
N LEU A 705 29.21 7.03 -57.03
CA LEU A 705 28.85 6.63 -58.38
C LEU A 705 30.09 6.64 -59.28
N SER A 706 30.84 5.54 -59.27
CA SER A 706 31.90 5.28 -60.26
C SER A 706 31.30 4.78 -61.57
N SER A 707 31.77 5.30 -62.70
CA SER A 707 31.12 5.13 -64.01
C SER A 707 31.63 3.92 -64.81
N ASN A 708 30.71 3.36 -65.61
CA ASN A 708 30.92 2.59 -66.84
C ASN A 708 32.17 1.69 -66.99
N VAL A 709 31.97 0.36 -66.89
CA VAL A 709 32.61 -0.60 -67.81
C VAL A 709 31.57 -1.60 -68.30
N GLN A 710 31.48 -1.83 -69.62
CA GLN A 710 30.52 -2.77 -70.21
C GLN A 710 31.12 -4.16 -70.49
N SER A 711 30.38 -5.18 -70.06
CA SER A 711 30.29 -6.52 -70.68
C SER A 711 31.49 -7.49 -70.62
N LYS A 712 31.20 -8.73 -70.20
CA LYS A 712 31.32 -9.94 -71.05
C LYS A 712 30.54 -11.12 -70.46
N LYS A 713 30.12 -12.05 -71.33
CA LYS A 713 29.18 -13.15 -71.01
C LYS A 713 29.89 -14.37 -70.42
N ARG A 714 29.25 -15.07 -69.47
CA ARG A 714 29.08 -16.54 -69.56
C ARG A 714 27.87 -17.05 -68.75
N LYS A 715 27.13 -18.00 -69.32
CA LYS A 715 26.02 -18.72 -68.65
C LYS A 715 26.57 -19.85 -67.78
N ARG A 716 25.94 -20.08 -66.62
CA ARG A 716 25.48 -21.40 -66.15
C ARG A 716 24.21 -21.20 -65.30
N ALA A 717 23.41 -22.26 -65.15
CA ALA A 717 21.99 -22.13 -64.83
C ALA A 717 21.63 -22.47 -63.38
N ALA A 718 20.48 -21.93 -62.96
CA ALA A 718 19.55 -22.44 -61.94
C ALA A 718 20.13 -23.08 -60.66
N LEU A 719 20.08 -22.31 -59.57
CA LEU A 719 19.41 -22.80 -58.38
C LEU A 719 18.58 -21.64 -57.80
N GLU A 720 17.30 -21.88 -57.51
CA GLU A 720 16.39 -20.82 -57.08
C GLU A 720 16.61 -20.47 -55.60
N LYS A 721 16.77 -19.19 -55.31
CA LYS A 721 16.52 -18.60 -53.98
C LYS A 721 15.77 -17.28 -54.19
N PRO A 722 14.59 -17.08 -53.57
CA PRO A 722 13.83 -15.85 -53.71
C PRO A 722 14.59 -14.67 -53.10
N GLY A 723 14.36 -13.47 -53.67
CA GLY A 723 15.25 -12.33 -53.55
C GLY A 723 15.50 -11.80 -52.13
N ILE A 724 16.72 -11.31 -51.92
CA ILE A 724 17.04 -10.38 -50.84
C ILE A 724 16.23 -9.10 -51.08
N SER A 725 15.27 -8.80 -50.20
CA SER A 725 14.37 -7.66 -50.34
C SER A 725 14.85 -6.45 -49.53
N GLU A 726 15.41 -5.46 -50.22
CA GLU A 726 15.88 -4.20 -49.62
C GLU A 726 14.73 -3.33 -49.05
N ASN A 727 13.48 -3.64 -49.37
CA ASN A 727 12.29 -2.88 -48.96
C ASN A 727 11.86 -3.04 -47.48
N ARG A 728 12.52 -3.88 -46.68
CA ARG A 728 12.13 -4.10 -45.26
C ARG A 728 12.20 -2.84 -44.37
N GLY A 729 12.93 -1.80 -44.81
CA GLY A 729 13.06 -0.55 -44.05
C GLY A 729 11.80 0.31 -44.06
N GLU A 730 11.27 0.64 -45.24
CA GLU A 730 10.21 1.65 -45.38
C GLU A 730 8.83 1.13 -44.96
N ASP A 731 8.58 -0.17 -45.17
CA ASP A 731 7.38 -0.90 -44.70
C ASP A 731 7.20 -0.84 -43.17
N GLY A 732 8.31 -0.84 -42.41
CA GLY A 732 8.27 -0.81 -40.94
C GLY A 732 7.78 0.52 -40.37
N PHE A 733 8.22 1.65 -40.94
CA PHE A 733 7.82 2.99 -40.47
C PHE A 733 6.34 3.28 -40.77
N ALA A 734 5.86 2.91 -41.96
CA ALA A 734 4.46 3.07 -42.33
C ALA A 734 3.52 2.32 -41.37
N LYS A 735 3.80 1.03 -41.13
CA LYS A 735 3.02 0.18 -40.22
C LYS A 735 3.00 0.68 -38.78
N GLU A 736 4.12 1.18 -38.26
CA GLU A 736 4.15 1.76 -36.91
C GLU A 736 3.29 3.03 -36.82
N LEU A 737 3.36 3.91 -37.82
CA LEU A 737 2.58 5.14 -37.88
C LEU A 737 1.07 4.86 -38.00
N GLU A 738 0.68 3.92 -38.86
CA GLU A 738 -0.71 3.48 -39.03
C GLU A 738 -1.26 2.83 -37.75
N SER A 739 -0.43 2.01 -37.07
CA SER A 739 -0.79 1.39 -35.79
C SER A 739 -1.12 2.42 -34.72
N ILE A 740 -0.21 3.34 -34.39
CA ILE A 740 -0.45 4.35 -33.34
C ILE A 740 -1.62 5.27 -33.69
N VAL A 741 -1.73 5.73 -34.95
CA VAL A 741 -2.87 6.56 -35.39
C VAL A 741 -4.19 5.78 -35.28
N GLY A 742 -4.21 4.50 -35.60
CA GLY A 742 -5.35 3.61 -35.39
C GLY A 742 -5.69 3.36 -33.92
N HIS A 743 -4.70 3.29 -33.03
CA HIS A 743 -4.90 3.15 -31.58
C HIS A 743 -5.53 4.43 -31.01
N VAL A 744 -4.96 5.61 -31.33
CA VAL A 744 -5.45 6.92 -30.87
C VAL A 744 -6.87 7.20 -31.39
N SER A 745 -7.12 6.94 -32.68
CA SER A 745 -8.43 7.17 -33.31
C SER A 745 -9.53 6.28 -32.71
N ARG A 746 -9.22 5.00 -32.42
CA ARG A 746 -10.14 4.09 -31.71
C ARG A 746 -10.46 4.60 -30.30
N TYR A 747 -9.44 5.00 -29.52
CA TYR A 747 -9.62 5.52 -28.17
C TYR A 747 -10.53 6.77 -28.15
N ILE A 748 -10.22 7.78 -28.97
CA ILE A 748 -11.01 9.03 -29.04
C ILE A 748 -12.45 8.75 -29.46
N THR A 749 -12.67 7.82 -30.40
CA THR A 749 -14.01 7.40 -30.84
C THR A 749 -14.79 6.68 -29.72
N ALA A 750 -14.11 5.84 -28.93
CA ALA A 750 -14.71 5.15 -27.78
C ALA A 750 -15.07 6.14 -26.65
N ALA A 751 -14.15 7.05 -26.31
CA ALA A 751 -14.38 8.09 -25.31
C ALA A 751 -15.58 8.99 -25.69
N GLN A 752 -15.64 9.47 -26.94
CA GLN A 752 -16.75 10.29 -27.43
C GLN A 752 -18.09 9.56 -27.38
N ARG A 753 -18.13 8.24 -27.65
CA ARG A 753 -19.34 7.42 -27.46
C ARG A 753 -19.72 7.27 -25.98
N GLY A 754 -18.76 7.04 -25.10
CA GLY A 754 -19.00 6.95 -23.65
C GLY A 754 -19.57 8.25 -23.06
N THR A 755 -19.01 9.40 -23.45
CA THR A 755 -19.53 10.72 -23.06
C THR A 755 -20.92 10.97 -23.64
N ALA A 756 -21.18 10.64 -24.92
CA ALA A 756 -22.50 10.78 -25.51
C ALA A 756 -23.57 9.93 -24.80
N VAL A 757 -23.24 8.70 -24.38
CA VAL A 757 -24.13 7.86 -23.58
C VAL A 757 -24.39 8.47 -22.20
N ARG A 758 -23.35 8.94 -21.48
CA ARG A 758 -23.51 9.62 -20.18
C ARG A 758 -24.37 10.88 -20.28
N VAL A 759 -24.16 11.71 -21.31
CA VAL A 759 -24.96 12.92 -21.54
C VAL A 759 -26.41 12.54 -21.87
N ALA A 760 -26.66 11.53 -22.71
CA ALA A 760 -28.01 11.04 -22.98
C ALA A 760 -28.71 10.49 -21.73
N SER A 761 -27.98 9.84 -20.81
CA SER A 761 -28.52 9.44 -19.50
C SER A 761 -28.84 10.62 -18.59
N MET A 762 -28.00 11.67 -18.56
CA MET A 762 -28.27 12.88 -17.76
C MET A 762 -29.43 13.70 -18.31
N VAL A 763 -29.53 13.85 -19.65
CA VAL A 763 -30.68 14.51 -20.30
C VAL A 763 -31.96 13.76 -20.00
N LYS A 764 -31.98 12.42 -20.09
CA LYS A 764 -33.15 11.61 -19.70
C LYS A 764 -33.56 11.77 -18.23
N MET A 765 -32.62 12.00 -17.30
CA MET A 765 -32.96 12.29 -15.90
C MET A 765 -33.53 13.71 -15.73
N TYR A 766 -33.06 14.69 -16.49
CA TYR A 766 -33.64 16.03 -16.52
C TYR A 766 -35.05 16.06 -17.15
N ASP A 767 -35.25 15.38 -18.29
CA ASP A 767 -36.57 15.22 -18.92
C ASP A 767 -37.56 14.37 -18.08
N SER A 768 -37.06 13.65 -17.06
CA SER A 768 -37.90 12.95 -16.07
C SER A 768 -38.18 13.78 -14.81
N SER A 769 -37.81 15.07 -14.81
CA SER A 769 -37.87 15.98 -13.65
C SER A 769 -38.64 17.28 -13.96
N VAL A 770 -39.49 17.28 -14.98
CA VAL A 770 -40.32 18.42 -15.47
C VAL A 770 -41.77 17.98 -15.64
#